data_AF-A0A1W2TBH2-F1
#
_entry.id   AF-A0A1W2TBH2-F1
#
_cell.length_a   1.000
_cell.length_b   1.000
_cell.length_c   1.000
_cell.angle_alpha   90.00
_cell.angle_beta   90.00
_cell.angle_gamma   90.00
#
_symmetry.space_group_name_H-M   'P 1'
#
loop_
_entity.id
_entity.type
_entity.pdbx_description
1 polymer ?
#
loop_
_entity_poly.entity_id
_entity_poly.type
_entity_poly.pdbx_seq_one_letter_code
_entity_poly.pdbx_strand_id
1 'polypeptide(L)'
;MADVGERDQATRLDRSNCILPPSSVDLTATGRDTVSVDVDLVDQQSPEFALSDASFPSILKACWILTLQCFIVADVICFKYSGSLDPEKDGAGDEDNTVQYYTRVDPTESIWSFLQRLDRCRLDPDVVVEGHDIGVAHQRSSYHHCNTGIYIRKAENDSGFVNFEADVQLLAGSSHTSIQLVYNRSHTSTEMATSILRTFQQIYSQVGISSQHTLLREIDPCPHDDRDKIQGWTGMDPVPVDSCLHDLILEQCRLRPDEMAICSWDGNLTYRELDDLSLRLANLLMELGVGPEVFVLSCFEKSTWAIVARLAILRAGGAYISVFASDPPVYLESVIARTKTHILLTDPCHVERFQGIVPTLIELSPTWLRGLPAGSRDCQTVQPDSACLVLFTSGSTGTPKGIIQSHKGYASAIKNYARDLQLDSRTRFFQFDDYAFDISNLEFLVPLVLGGCCCVPGPMKTIHDLTGEINSMAADTIFLTPTVAIKLEPRDIPHLKTLCVGGEPLPKELVAKWKNTTTKLVNQYGMGEVAICCALNTKLDPVGGAKVGRPSTGTIWLVDPSTPNKLMPIGAVGEIMVEGPHLSRGYLDDTATRRTEAGFLKATPPWLIKMHPNRTHTRIYRSGDLGRLNHDGTITYLGRKDTILKLDGCRIDALEVEHQAKKCLSKDDNIIVDLLGIINGQDEPSLAALIYLDGHPDSTPPTPNAVPLLKDATTDAFACKKIREIRDSIAQSLPHYMMPTRFVLMSWLPRTASKKVDRKKIHMLGQLFYFAQLEHRRKDVSYAQKI
;
A
#
# COMPACT_ATOMS: atom_id res chain seq x y z
N MET A 1 3.75 10.56 41.17
CA MET A 1 5.21 10.79 41.04
C MET A 1 5.65 10.15 39.74
N ALA A 2 6.11 10.96 38.79
CA ALA A 2 6.81 10.65 37.51
C ALA A 2 6.09 9.66 36.57
N ASP A 3 5.52 10.06 35.43
CA ASP A 3 6.16 10.65 34.24
C ASP A 3 7.26 9.76 33.66
N VAL A 4 6.93 8.97 32.63
CA VAL A 4 7.73 8.52 31.47
C VAL A 4 6.78 7.72 30.56
N GLY A 5 6.63 8.11 29.29
CA GLY A 5 5.96 7.24 28.31
C GLY A 5 5.65 7.87 26.95
N GLU A 6 6.53 8.70 26.42
CA GLU A 6 6.47 9.14 25.03
C GLU A 6 6.98 8.00 24.09
N ARG A 7 6.38 7.91 22.89
CA ARG A 7 6.83 7.24 21.65
C ARG A 7 6.40 5.78 21.40
N ASP A 8 5.41 5.65 20.49
CA ASP A 8 5.55 5.01 19.16
C ASP A 8 4.15 5.03 18.50
N GLN A 9 3.80 6.13 17.82
CA GLN A 9 2.57 6.23 17.03
C GLN A 9 2.87 5.87 15.58
N ALA A 10 2.76 4.59 15.24
CA ALA A 10 2.73 4.16 13.85
C ALA A 10 1.65 3.09 13.67
N THR A 11 0.38 3.51 13.62
CA THR A 11 -0.70 2.82 12.87
C THR A 11 -1.98 3.67 12.84
N ARG A 12 -2.52 3.84 11.62
CA ARG A 12 -3.68 4.64 11.17
C ARG A 12 -3.51 6.18 11.14
N LEU A 13 -3.68 6.74 9.94
CA LEU A 13 -3.69 8.19 9.69
C LEU A 13 -4.92 8.81 10.36
N ASP A 14 -4.73 9.29 11.59
CA ASP A 14 -5.72 10.10 12.29
C ASP A 14 -5.80 11.47 11.60
N ARG A 15 -6.81 11.62 10.73
CA ARG A 15 -7.05 12.87 9.99
C ARG A 15 -7.64 14.00 10.84
N SER A 16 -7.84 13.78 12.14
CA SER A 16 -8.26 14.82 13.09
C SER A 16 -7.08 15.61 13.68
N ASN A 17 -5.86 15.09 13.52
CA ASN A 17 -4.63 15.67 14.06
C ASN A 17 -3.73 16.23 12.94
N CYS A 18 -3.35 17.50 13.07
CA CYS A 18 -2.44 18.20 12.17
C CYS A 18 -1.02 18.18 12.71
N ILE A 19 -0.46 16.97 12.77
CA ILE A 19 0.86 16.72 13.30
C ILE A 19 1.79 16.40 12.13
N LEU A 20 2.84 17.21 11.95
CA LEU A 20 3.96 16.81 11.11
C LEU A 20 4.60 15.57 11.74
N PRO A 21 4.76 14.46 11.03
CA PRO A 21 5.37 13.26 11.60
C PRO A 21 6.87 13.48 11.83
N PRO A 22 7.46 12.78 12.82
CA PRO A 22 8.90 12.84 13.03
C PRO A 22 9.65 12.36 11.78
N SER A 23 10.75 13.06 11.48
CA SER A 23 11.68 12.76 10.38
C SER A 23 13.12 12.65 10.85
N SER A 24 13.46 13.11 12.06
CA SER A 24 14.79 12.92 12.62
C SER A 24 15.02 11.47 13.02
N VAL A 25 16.17 10.93 12.63
CA VAL A 25 16.63 9.59 13.04
C VAL A 25 17.46 9.67 14.32
N ASP A 26 17.99 10.86 14.65
CA ASP A 26 18.72 11.14 15.88
C ASP A 26 17.81 11.76 16.93
N LEU A 27 17.20 10.88 17.72
CA LEU A 27 16.34 11.25 18.83
C LEU A 27 17.10 11.87 20.01
N THR A 28 18.44 11.88 19.98
CA THR A 28 19.30 12.46 21.02
C THR A 28 19.71 13.90 20.70
N ALA A 29 19.47 14.36 19.47
CA ALA A 29 19.71 15.75 19.06
C ALA A 29 18.80 16.70 19.85
N THR A 30 19.39 17.50 20.74
CA THR A 30 18.66 18.49 21.55
C THR A 30 18.68 19.88 20.90
N GLY A 31 17.71 20.70 21.27
CA GLY A 31 17.60 22.09 20.82
C GLY A 31 16.87 22.27 19.49
N ARG A 32 16.91 23.51 18.99
CA ARG A 32 16.28 23.91 17.74
C ARG A 32 17.30 24.44 16.76
N ASP A 33 17.00 24.30 15.49
CA ASP A 33 17.80 24.83 14.39
C ASP A 33 16.89 25.65 13.46
N THR A 34 17.50 26.43 12.58
CA THR A 34 16.79 27.35 11.69
C THR A 34 17.28 27.22 10.26
N VAL A 35 16.34 27.06 9.33
CA VAL A 35 16.58 27.25 7.89
C VAL A 35 15.85 28.50 7.44
N SER A 36 16.39 29.22 6.46
CA SER A 36 15.83 30.49 6.00
C SER A 36 15.81 30.57 4.48
N VAL A 37 14.83 31.31 3.97
CA VAL A 37 14.71 31.67 2.56
C VAL A 37 14.31 33.13 2.46
N ASP A 38 14.87 33.81 1.47
CA ASP A 38 14.39 35.13 1.10
C ASP A 38 13.20 34.96 0.16
N VAL A 39 12.17 35.78 0.38
CA VAL A 39 10.99 35.84 -0.48
C VAL A 39 10.94 37.22 -1.10
N ASP A 40 10.79 37.26 -2.42
CA ASP A 40 10.51 38.52 -3.10
C ASP A 40 9.18 39.07 -2.59
N LEU A 41 9.12 40.38 -2.40
CA LEU A 41 7.86 41.05 -2.14
C LEU A 41 6.91 40.69 -3.27
N VAL A 42 5.72 40.20 -2.95
CA VAL A 42 4.61 40.19 -3.90
C VAL A 42 4.39 41.65 -4.28
N ASP A 43 4.96 42.04 -5.42
CA ASP A 43 5.06 43.43 -5.83
C ASP A 43 3.65 43.96 -6.05
N GLN A 44 3.20 44.85 -5.17
CA GLN A 44 1.90 45.51 -5.28
C GLN A 44 1.81 46.38 -6.55
N GLN A 45 2.85 46.42 -7.38
CA GLN A 45 2.98 47.26 -8.58
C GLN A 45 2.83 46.52 -9.91
N SER A 46 2.63 45.19 -9.95
CA SER A 46 2.32 44.51 -11.22
C SER A 46 0.89 44.88 -11.68
N PRO A 47 0.69 45.39 -12.92
CA PRO A 47 -0.62 45.86 -13.38
C PRO A 47 -1.65 44.74 -13.59
N GLU A 48 -1.24 43.47 -13.55
CA GLU A 48 -2.13 42.30 -13.52
C GLU A 48 -2.47 41.85 -12.09
N PHE A 49 -1.87 42.49 -11.07
CA PHE A 49 -2.15 42.24 -9.64
C PHE A 49 -3.28 43.12 -9.13
N ALA A 50 -4.48 42.55 -9.15
CA ALA A 50 -5.59 42.97 -8.30
C ALA A 50 -5.60 42.16 -6.97
N LEU A 51 -4.48 42.14 -6.23
CA LEU A 51 -4.46 41.70 -4.81
C LEU A 51 -4.64 42.87 -3.83
N SER A 52 -5.31 43.95 -4.24
CA SER A 52 -5.31 45.24 -3.49
C SER A 52 -5.82 45.17 -2.05
N ASP A 53 -6.54 44.11 -1.67
CA ASP A 53 -7.25 44.04 -0.38
C ASP A 53 -6.79 42.89 0.55
N ALA A 54 -5.93 41.97 0.08
CA ALA A 54 -5.54 40.80 0.88
C ALA A 54 -4.34 41.09 1.79
N SER A 55 -4.47 40.83 3.10
CA SER A 55 -3.39 41.17 4.04
C SER A 55 -2.22 40.18 3.99
N PHE A 56 -0.99 40.67 4.17
CA PHE A 56 0.22 39.81 4.22
C PHE A 56 0.09 38.62 5.20
N PRO A 57 -0.48 38.78 6.42
CA PRO A 57 -0.76 37.64 7.30
C PRO A 57 -1.67 36.58 6.67
N SER A 58 -2.67 36.97 5.86
CA SER A 58 -3.57 36.04 5.19
C SER A 58 -2.90 35.31 4.04
N ILE A 59 -2.01 35.98 3.30
CA ILE A 59 -1.14 35.32 2.30
C ILE A 59 -0.25 34.27 2.96
N LEU A 60 0.40 34.61 4.08
CA LEU A 60 1.24 33.66 4.84
C LEU A 60 0.42 32.46 5.34
N LYS A 61 -0.76 32.70 5.91
CA LYS A 61 -1.67 31.63 6.35
C LYS A 61 -2.06 30.74 5.18
N ALA A 62 -2.47 31.30 4.05
CA ALA A 62 -2.86 30.54 2.87
C ALA A 62 -1.71 29.63 2.38
N CYS A 63 -0.50 30.19 2.24
CA CYS A 63 0.66 29.44 1.79
C CYS A 63 1.05 28.33 2.78
N TRP A 64 0.96 28.61 4.09
CA TRP A 64 1.23 27.62 5.13
C TRP A 64 0.20 26.49 5.15
N ILE A 65 -1.10 26.82 5.01
CA ILE A 65 -2.18 25.83 4.94
C ILE A 65 -1.94 24.86 3.76
N LEU A 66 -1.64 25.40 2.58
CA LEU A 66 -1.37 24.60 1.39
C LEU A 66 -0.07 23.78 1.52
N THR A 67 0.94 24.34 2.20
CA THR A 67 2.18 23.60 2.51
C THR A 67 1.88 22.42 3.44
N LEU A 68 1.16 22.63 4.54
CA LEU A 68 0.80 21.58 5.49
C LEU A 68 -0.03 20.48 4.83
N GLN A 69 -0.93 20.82 3.90
CA GLN A 69 -1.72 19.86 3.15
C GLN A 69 -0.86 18.88 2.32
N CYS A 70 0.37 19.26 1.96
CA CYS A 70 1.31 18.37 1.26
C CYS A 70 1.97 17.35 2.20
N PHE A 71 2.22 17.72 3.46
CA PHE A 71 3.01 16.91 4.40
C PHE A 71 2.17 16.18 5.46
N ILE A 72 0.90 16.54 5.59
CA ILE A 72 -0.03 16.01 6.60
C ILE A 72 -1.25 15.41 5.91
N VAL A 73 -1.68 14.24 6.36
CA VAL A 73 -2.95 13.64 5.93
C VAL A 73 -4.07 14.04 6.89
N ALA A 74 -4.62 15.24 6.71
CA ALA A 74 -5.74 15.74 7.51
C ALA A 74 -6.87 16.29 6.63
N ASP A 75 -8.13 16.08 7.06
CA ASP A 75 -9.30 16.59 6.35
C ASP A 75 -9.58 18.07 6.73
N VAL A 76 -9.06 18.50 7.88
CA VAL A 76 -9.09 19.88 8.39
C VAL A 76 -7.64 20.23 8.73
N ILE A 77 -7.11 21.32 8.18
CA ILE A 77 -5.76 21.81 8.48
C ILE A 77 -5.82 22.71 9.71
N CYS A 78 -4.91 22.51 10.65
CA CYS A 78 -4.87 23.21 11.92
C CYS A 78 -3.43 23.54 12.33
N PHE A 79 -3.20 24.76 12.83
CA PHE A 79 -1.90 25.25 13.28
C PHE A 79 -2.04 26.40 14.29
N LYS A 80 -0.99 26.68 15.05
CA LYS A 80 -0.92 27.82 15.98
C LYS A 80 -0.57 29.10 15.23
N TYR A 81 -1.18 30.22 15.58
CA TYR A 81 -0.90 31.51 14.97
C TYR A 81 -0.70 32.58 16.05
N SER A 82 0.36 33.37 15.91
CA SER A 82 0.63 34.55 16.74
C SER A 82 1.08 35.72 15.85
N GLY A 83 0.33 36.81 15.89
CA GLY A 83 0.59 38.02 15.13
C GLY A 83 -0.57 38.99 15.31
N SER A 84 -0.27 40.30 15.41
CA SER A 84 -1.28 41.31 15.79
C SER A 84 -2.50 41.26 14.88
N LEU A 85 -3.65 40.94 15.46
CA LEU A 85 -4.94 40.94 14.78
C LEU A 85 -5.43 42.38 14.58
N ASP A 86 -5.07 43.29 15.50
CA ASP A 86 -5.50 44.69 15.55
C ASP A 86 -4.35 45.59 16.10
N PRO A 87 -3.61 46.33 15.25
CA PRO A 87 -2.41 47.07 15.67
C PRO A 87 -2.69 48.20 16.67
N GLU A 88 -3.95 48.62 16.83
CA GLU A 88 -4.37 49.69 17.75
C GLU A 88 -4.75 49.18 19.16
N LYS A 89 -4.90 47.86 19.38
CA LYS A 89 -5.35 47.30 20.68
C LYS A 89 -4.29 46.56 21.49
N ASP A 90 -3.19 46.15 20.86
CA ASP A 90 -2.15 45.37 21.55
C ASP A 90 -1.13 46.30 22.25
N GLY A 91 -1.46 46.68 23.48
CA GLY A 91 -0.50 47.22 24.44
C GLY A 91 0.64 46.24 24.71
N ALA A 92 1.79 46.76 25.12
CA ALA A 92 3.04 46.02 25.27
C ALA A 92 2.91 44.73 26.10
N GLY A 93 3.29 43.60 25.48
CA GLY A 93 3.86 42.45 26.18
C GLY A 93 2.90 41.42 26.74
N ASP A 94 2.06 40.79 25.91
CA ASP A 94 1.35 39.58 26.33
C ASP A 94 1.73 38.37 25.46
N GLU A 95 2.42 37.40 26.07
CA GLU A 95 2.75 36.10 25.49
C GLU A 95 1.50 35.21 25.28
N ASP A 96 0.34 35.66 25.76
CA ASP A 96 -0.92 34.90 25.86
C ASP A 96 -1.86 34.97 24.63
N ASN A 97 -1.51 35.71 23.56
CA ASN A 97 -2.41 35.90 22.41
C ASN A 97 -2.24 34.88 21.27
N THR A 98 -1.69 33.69 21.55
CA THR A 98 -1.55 32.60 20.54
C THR A 98 -2.91 31.92 20.35
N VAL A 99 -3.42 31.94 19.12
CA VAL A 99 -4.68 31.28 18.76
C VAL A 99 -4.43 30.02 17.95
N GLN A 100 -5.36 29.06 18.03
CA GLN A 100 -5.36 27.90 17.16
C GLN A 100 -6.31 28.13 15.98
N TYR A 101 -5.75 28.12 14.77
CA TYR A 101 -6.49 28.30 13.52
C TYR A 101 -6.81 26.93 12.92
N TYR A 102 -8.03 26.74 12.42
CA TYR A 102 -8.38 25.56 11.63
C TYR A 102 -9.26 25.91 10.43
N THR A 103 -9.07 25.18 9.32
CA THR A 103 -9.86 25.37 8.09
C THR A 103 -9.90 24.10 7.26
N ARG A 104 -10.94 23.96 6.44
CA ARG A 104 -10.92 23.07 5.28
C ARG A 104 -10.43 23.79 4.03
N VAL A 105 -9.82 23.01 3.14
CA VAL A 105 -9.38 23.48 1.81
C VAL A 105 -10.32 22.85 0.78
N ASP A 106 -11.05 23.69 0.05
CA ASP A 106 -11.77 23.25 -1.15
C ASP A 106 -10.84 23.43 -2.37
N PRO A 107 -10.39 22.36 -3.03
CA PRO A 107 -9.51 22.46 -4.19
C PRO A 107 -10.13 23.24 -5.37
N THR A 108 -11.45 23.41 -5.39
CA THR A 108 -12.17 24.16 -6.44
C THR A 108 -12.41 25.63 -6.09
N GLU A 109 -12.02 26.07 -4.89
CA GLU A 109 -12.03 27.48 -4.51
C GLU A 109 -10.92 28.24 -5.26
N SER A 110 -11.19 29.50 -5.64
CA SER A 110 -10.14 30.36 -6.20
C SER A 110 -9.22 30.87 -5.10
N ILE A 111 -7.94 31.11 -5.44
CA ILE A 111 -6.96 31.68 -4.52
C ILE A 111 -7.49 32.98 -3.91
N TRP A 112 -8.15 33.82 -4.72
CA TRP A 112 -8.76 35.06 -4.28
C TRP A 112 -9.86 34.87 -3.24
N SER A 113 -10.84 33.98 -3.50
CA SER A 113 -11.91 33.66 -2.55
C SER A 113 -11.33 33.14 -1.23
N PHE A 114 -10.31 32.28 -1.33
CA PHE A 114 -9.65 31.72 -0.17
C PHE A 114 -8.97 32.79 0.69
N LEU A 115 -8.24 33.73 0.06
CA LEU A 115 -7.62 34.85 0.77
C LEU A 115 -8.64 35.77 1.44
N GLN A 116 -9.71 36.16 0.73
CA GLN A 116 -10.78 36.97 1.30
C GLN A 116 -11.45 36.29 2.50
N ARG A 117 -11.63 34.97 2.41
CA ARG A 117 -12.18 34.13 3.47
C ARG A 117 -11.28 34.12 4.71
N LEU A 118 -9.95 34.04 4.54
CA LEU A 118 -8.98 34.13 5.63
C LEU A 118 -8.95 35.54 6.27
N ASP A 119 -9.06 36.60 5.47
CA ASP A 119 -9.11 37.98 5.95
C ASP A 119 -10.38 38.29 6.75
N ARG A 120 -11.55 37.75 6.37
CA ARG A 120 -12.79 37.93 7.16
C ARG A 120 -12.68 37.32 8.56
N CYS A 121 -12.10 36.13 8.68
CA CYS A 121 -11.86 35.48 9.97
C CYS A 121 -10.80 36.19 10.84
N ARG A 122 -10.02 37.12 10.26
CA ARG A 122 -9.15 38.01 11.05
C ARG A 122 -9.97 39.07 11.78
N LEU A 123 -11.09 39.52 11.20
CA LEU A 123 -11.90 40.64 11.69
C LEU A 123 -12.96 40.22 12.71
N ASP A 124 -13.41 38.95 12.69
CA ASP A 124 -14.40 38.39 13.62
C ASP A 124 -14.12 36.89 13.89
N PRO A 125 -13.66 36.52 15.11
CA PRO A 125 -13.35 35.13 15.50
C PRO A 125 -14.57 34.20 15.57
N ASP A 126 -15.79 34.74 15.69
CA ASP A 126 -17.03 33.97 15.88
C ASP A 126 -17.73 33.62 14.55
N VAL A 127 -17.16 34.03 13.40
CA VAL A 127 -17.75 33.77 12.07
C VAL A 127 -17.53 32.32 11.65
N VAL A 128 -18.60 31.52 11.77
CA VAL A 128 -18.70 30.20 11.12
C VAL A 128 -19.24 30.39 9.69
N VAL A 129 -18.41 30.13 8.69
CA VAL A 129 -18.84 30.12 7.27
C VAL A 129 -19.45 28.76 6.94
N GLU A 130 -20.76 28.73 6.63
CA GLU A 130 -21.49 27.51 6.27
C GLU A 130 -20.80 26.74 5.12
N GLY A 131 -20.56 25.44 5.34
CA GLY A 131 -19.99 24.53 4.34
C GLY A 131 -18.45 24.48 4.25
N HIS A 132 -17.72 25.40 4.89
CA HIS A 132 -16.25 25.52 4.77
C HIS A 132 -15.49 25.37 6.10
N ASP A 133 -16.19 25.21 7.24
CA ASP A 133 -15.68 24.98 8.61
C ASP A 133 -14.33 25.68 8.90
N ILE A 134 -14.38 27.00 9.12
CA ILE A 134 -13.27 27.79 9.66
C ILE A 134 -13.61 28.17 11.09
N GLY A 135 -12.60 28.20 11.97
CA GLY A 135 -12.74 28.87 13.25
C GLY A 135 -11.41 29.17 13.91
N VAL A 136 -11.50 30.01 14.95
CA VAL A 136 -10.39 30.40 15.82
C VAL A 136 -10.74 29.94 17.23
N ALA A 137 -9.94 29.06 17.81
CA ALA A 137 -10.12 28.63 19.18
C ALA A 137 -9.14 29.38 20.10
N HIS A 138 -9.68 30.14 21.06
CA HIS A 138 -8.91 30.86 22.10
C HIS A 138 -8.50 29.97 23.28
N GLN A 139 -9.06 28.76 23.40
CA GLN A 139 -8.68 27.79 24.42
C GLN A 139 -8.11 26.52 23.78
N ARG A 140 -7.27 25.81 24.56
CA ARG A 140 -6.80 24.43 24.33
C ARG A 140 -7.98 23.45 24.21
N SER A 141 -8.81 23.60 23.17
CA SER A 141 -9.91 22.70 22.91
C SER A 141 -9.32 21.37 22.49
N SER A 142 -9.68 20.31 23.21
CA SER A 142 -9.12 18.96 23.11
C SER A 142 -9.46 18.22 21.80
N TYR A 143 -9.97 18.91 20.77
CA TYR A 143 -10.55 18.29 19.58
C TYR A 143 -9.64 18.31 18.34
N HIS A 144 -8.66 19.22 18.26
CA HIS A 144 -7.73 19.31 17.12
C HIS A 144 -6.29 19.50 17.62
N HIS A 145 -5.42 18.50 17.50
CA HIS A 145 -4.03 18.62 17.95
C HIS A 145 -3.15 19.07 16.78
N CYS A 146 -2.23 20.01 17.02
CA CYS A 146 -1.24 20.45 16.04
C CYS A 146 0.12 20.75 16.70
N ASN A 147 1.21 20.48 15.97
CA ASN A 147 2.58 20.75 16.42
C ASN A 147 3.30 21.80 15.56
N THR A 148 2.55 22.58 14.77
CA THR A 148 3.10 23.60 13.89
C THR A 148 2.50 24.97 14.17
N GLY A 149 3.19 26.04 13.75
CA GLY A 149 2.64 27.38 13.86
C GLY A 149 3.33 28.45 13.04
N ILE A 150 2.66 29.59 12.91
CA ILE A 150 3.16 30.81 12.26
C ILE A 150 3.28 31.91 13.34
N TYR A 151 4.42 32.59 13.38
CA TYR A 151 4.69 33.66 14.33
C TYR A 151 5.26 34.89 13.60
N ILE A 152 4.56 36.02 13.67
CA ILE A 152 4.96 37.28 13.02
C ILE A 152 5.69 38.16 14.05
N ARG A 153 6.94 38.56 13.76
CA ARG A 153 7.77 39.38 14.66
C ARG A 153 7.72 40.87 14.30
N LYS A 154 7.72 41.74 15.32
CA LYS A 154 8.02 43.18 15.18
C LYS A 154 9.55 43.35 15.13
N ALA A 155 10.05 44.27 14.29
CA ALA A 155 11.47 44.51 14.01
C ALA A 155 12.40 44.72 15.23
N GLU A 156 11.87 45.01 16.42
CA GLU A 156 12.67 45.45 17.57
C GLU A 156 13.13 44.32 18.53
N ASN A 157 12.67 43.08 18.35
CA ASN A 157 13.06 41.94 19.21
C ASN A 157 13.75 40.82 18.43
N ASP A 158 15.05 41.01 18.17
CA ASP A 158 15.88 40.02 17.45
C ASP A 158 16.46 38.92 18.38
N SER A 159 16.23 39.01 19.69
CA SER A 159 16.68 38.03 20.67
C SER A 159 15.54 37.15 21.19
N GLY A 160 15.41 35.94 20.63
CA GLY A 160 14.97 34.77 21.42
C GLY A 160 13.48 34.41 21.46
N PHE A 161 12.63 34.80 20.50
CA PHE A 161 11.25 34.29 20.49
C PHE A 161 11.21 32.83 19.99
N VAL A 162 11.15 31.88 20.94
CA VAL A 162 11.06 30.43 20.70
C VAL A 162 9.86 29.91 21.49
N ASN A 163 8.71 29.71 20.83
CA ASN A 163 7.55 29.12 21.50
C ASN A 163 7.78 27.61 21.68
N PHE A 164 7.88 27.09 22.90
CA PHE A 164 8.23 25.69 23.15
C PHE A 164 7.15 24.68 22.73
N GLU A 165 5.93 25.11 22.40
CA GLU A 165 4.82 24.19 22.14
C GLU A 165 4.60 23.79 20.66
N ALA A 166 5.43 24.25 19.72
CA ALA A 166 5.35 23.83 18.30
C ALA A 166 6.73 23.37 17.80
N ASP A 167 6.78 22.18 17.20
CA ASP A 167 7.99 21.54 16.68
C ASP A 167 8.53 22.18 15.41
N VAL A 168 7.67 22.85 14.63
CA VAL A 168 8.02 23.53 13.38
C VAL A 168 7.31 24.89 13.33
N GLN A 169 8.09 25.97 13.12
CA GLN A 169 7.61 27.34 13.24
C GLN A 169 8.03 28.17 12.04
N LEU A 170 7.06 28.77 11.37
CA LEU A 170 7.32 29.77 10.34
C LEU A 170 7.41 31.15 11.00
N LEU A 171 8.56 31.80 10.88
CA LEU A 171 8.81 33.15 11.36
C LEU A 171 8.90 34.11 10.18
N ALA A 172 8.12 35.19 10.25
CA ALA A 172 8.18 36.27 9.27
C ALA A 172 8.51 37.59 9.97
N GLY A 173 9.48 38.34 9.45
CA GLY A 173 9.83 39.68 9.90
C GLY A 173 8.89 40.75 9.34
N SER A 174 8.79 41.89 10.03
CA SER A 174 7.97 43.02 9.60
C SER A 174 8.48 43.72 8.33
N SER A 175 9.72 43.47 7.90
CA SER A 175 10.28 43.97 6.63
C SER A 175 9.86 43.13 5.41
N HIS A 176 9.09 42.04 5.61
CA HIS A 176 8.52 41.20 4.55
C HIS A 176 9.52 40.49 3.61
N THR A 177 10.83 40.51 3.90
CA THR A 177 11.90 40.05 2.99
C THR A 177 12.49 38.67 3.30
N SER A 178 12.41 38.20 4.55
CA SER A 178 13.02 36.93 4.95
C SER A 178 12.06 36.10 5.81
N ILE A 179 11.91 34.83 5.44
CA ILE A 179 11.08 33.85 6.13
C ILE A 179 11.98 32.74 6.66
N GLN A 180 11.84 32.44 7.95
CA GLN A 180 12.63 31.43 8.63
C GLN A 180 11.73 30.28 9.08
N LEU A 181 12.24 29.06 8.99
CA LEU A 181 11.63 27.88 9.59
C LEU A 181 12.50 27.41 10.76
N VAL A 182 11.99 27.56 11.98
CA VAL A 182 12.63 27.06 13.19
C VAL A 182 12.04 25.70 13.53
N TYR A 183 12.89 24.70 13.78
CA TYR A 183 12.42 23.33 14.03
C TYR A 183 13.18 22.63 15.16
N ASN A 184 12.49 21.70 15.82
CA ASN A 184 13.05 20.83 16.86
C ASN A 184 13.88 19.70 16.23
N ARG A 185 15.18 19.65 16.54
CA ARG A 185 16.12 18.68 15.93
C ARG A 185 15.85 17.23 16.33
N SER A 186 15.26 17.01 17.50
CA SER A 186 14.85 15.67 17.95
C SER A 186 13.66 15.12 17.16
N HIS A 187 12.90 16.02 16.50
CA HIS A 187 11.66 15.67 15.80
C HIS A 187 11.83 15.77 14.27
N THR A 188 12.41 16.86 13.77
CA THR A 188 12.50 17.18 12.32
C THR A 188 13.95 17.25 11.87
N SER A 189 14.27 16.57 10.77
CA SER A 189 15.61 16.64 10.17
C SER A 189 15.81 17.95 9.39
N THR A 190 17.06 18.39 9.23
CA THR A 190 17.39 19.60 8.46
C THR A 190 16.92 19.50 7.00
N GLU A 191 17.02 18.33 6.39
CA GLU A 191 16.56 18.08 5.03
C GLU A 191 15.04 18.22 4.93
N MET A 192 14.29 17.66 5.88
CA MET A 192 12.83 17.77 5.91
C MET A 192 12.39 19.21 6.13
N ALA A 193 13.00 19.92 7.08
CA ALA A 193 12.76 21.34 7.32
C ALA A 193 13.02 22.18 6.05
N THR A 194 14.11 21.87 5.33
CA THR A 194 14.45 22.53 4.07
C THR A 194 13.41 22.27 2.98
N SER A 195 12.93 21.02 2.81
CA SER A 195 11.89 20.71 1.83
C SER A 195 10.54 21.35 2.17
N ILE A 196 10.16 21.42 3.45
CA ILE A 196 8.96 22.14 3.89
C ILE A 196 9.08 23.63 3.52
N LEU A 197 10.21 24.26 3.84
CA LEU A 197 10.40 25.69 3.58
C LEU A 197 10.46 26.02 2.09
N ARG A 198 11.09 25.17 1.27
CA ARG A 198 11.12 25.33 -0.20
C ARG A 198 9.76 25.11 -0.83
N THR A 199 8.99 24.15 -0.33
CA THR A 199 7.59 23.95 -0.76
C THR A 199 6.76 25.20 -0.44
N PHE A 200 6.94 25.77 0.75
CA PHE A 200 6.31 27.03 1.12
C PHE A 200 6.70 28.17 0.17
N GLN A 201 8.00 28.33 -0.14
CA GLN A 201 8.50 29.36 -1.07
C GLN A 201 7.93 29.20 -2.49
N GLN A 202 7.86 27.96 -2.99
CA GLN A 202 7.26 27.61 -4.28
C GLN A 202 5.77 27.96 -4.34
N ILE A 203 5.03 27.70 -3.26
CA ILE A 203 3.60 28.07 -3.15
C ILE A 203 3.45 29.58 -3.04
N TYR A 204 4.28 30.24 -2.22
CA TYR A 204 4.25 31.69 -2.01
C TYR A 204 4.46 32.46 -3.31
N SER A 205 5.48 32.09 -4.10
CA SER A 205 5.72 32.71 -5.41
C SER A 205 4.55 32.53 -6.38
N GLN A 206 3.91 31.36 -6.40
CA GLN A 206 2.75 31.11 -7.26
C GLN A 206 1.52 31.88 -6.83
N VAL A 207 1.21 31.92 -5.53
CA VAL A 207 0.12 32.75 -4.98
C VAL A 207 0.36 34.22 -5.33
N GLY A 208 1.62 34.66 -5.25
CA GLY A 208 2.09 36.00 -5.58
C GLY A 208 2.15 36.35 -7.07
N ILE A 209 1.84 35.43 -7.99
CA ILE A 209 1.70 35.73 -9.45
C ILE A 209 0.36 35.25 -10.05
N SER A 210 -0.52 34.68 -9.23
CA SER A 210 -1.77 34.07 -9.69
C SER A 210 -2.88 35.08 -9.99
N SER A 211 -3.76 34.74 -10.93
CA SER A 211 -4.97 35.53 -11.23
C SER A 211 -6.09 35.28 -10.21
N GLN A 212 -7.08 36.17 -10.15
CA GLN A 212 -8.26 36.01 -9.28
C GLN A 212 -9.09 34.73 -9.54
N HIS A 213 -8.95 34.13 -10.73
CA HIS A 213 -9.66 32.93 -11.15
C HIS A 213 -8.85 31.64 -10.98
N THR A 214 -7.56 31.76 -10.66
CA THR A 214 -6.69 30.61 -10.45
C THR A 214 -7.20 29.81 -9.25
N LEU A 215 -7.39 28.51 -9.44
CA LEU A 215 -7.94 27.61 -8.43
C LEU A 215 -6.85 27.10 -7.51
N LEU A 216 -7.17 26.79 -6.25
CA LEU A 216 -6.22 26.20 -5.31
C LEU A 216 -5.61 24.90 -5.84
N ARG A 217 -6.40 24.09 -6.56
CA ARG A 217 -5.90 22.89 -7.24
C ARG A 217 -4.96 23.14 -8.40
N GLU A 218 -4.68 24.37 -8.81
CA GLU A 218 -3.73 24.66 -9.90
C GLU A 218 -2.31 24.94 -9.38
N ILE A 219 -2.16 25.20 -8.07
CA ILE A 219 -0.85 25.42 -7.43
C ILE A 219 -0.01 24.13 -7.49
N ASP A 220 1.21 24.24 -8.01
CA ASP A 220 2.20 23.16 -8.07
C ASP A 220 3.12 23.20 -6.84
N PRO A 221 2.99 22.26 -5.89
CA PRO A 221 3.76 22.33 -4.66
C PRO A 221 5.24 21.96 -4.85
N CYS A 222 5.64 21.30 -5.95
CA CYS A 222 6.96 20.68 -6.09
C CYS A 222 8.04 21.67 -6.57
N PRO A 223 9.01 22.06 -5.71
CA PRO A 223 10.06 23.01 -6.06
C PRO A 223 11.05 22.43 -7.10
N HIS A 224 11.71 23.31 -7.85
CA HIS A 224 12.70 22.94 -8.88
C HIS A 224 13.83 22.04 -8.34
N ASP A 225 14.42 22.37 -7.19
CA ASP A 225 15.48 21.55 -6.57
C ASP A 225 15.06 20.10 -6.28
N ASP A 226 13.80 19.91 -5.85
CA ASP A 226 13.27 18.57 -5.58
C ASP A 226 13.02 17.83 -6.89
N ARG A 227 12.55 18.52 -7.94
CA ARG A 227 12.43 17.95 -9.29
C ARG A 227 13.77 17.48 -9.82
N ASP A 228 14.83 18.28 -9.67
CA ASP A 228 16.18 17.93 -10.13
C ASP A 228 16.72 16.69 -9.40
N LYS A 229 16.51 16.60 -8.08
CA LYS A 229 16.87 15.41 -7.28
C LYS A 229 16.09 14.17 -7.71
N ILE A 230 14.76 14.31 -7.87
CA ILE A 230 13.88 13.24 -8.34
C ILE A 230 14.31 12.78 -9.74
N GLN A 231 14.62 13.72 -10.64
CA GLN A 231 15.12 13.43 -11.99
C GLN A 231 16.43 12.65 -11.92
N GLY A 232 17.35 13.04 -11.03
CA GLY A 232 18.60 12.31 -10.80
C GLY A 232 18.42 10.87 -10.33
N TRP A 233 17.36 10.56 -9.57
CA TRP A 233 17.03 9.20 -9.15
C TRP A 233 16.27 8.38 -10.20
N THR A 234 15.62 9.05 -11.16
CA THR A 234 14.70 8.43 -12.13
C THR A 234 15.21 8.44 -13.57
N GLY A 235 16.48 8.85 -13.76
CA GLY A 235 17.03 9.39 -15.01
C GLY A 235 17.11 8.50 -16.25
N MET A 236 16.91 7.18 -16.16
CA MET A 236 16.86 6.32 -17.34
C MET A 236 15.52 5.61 -17.45
N ASP A 237 15.07 5.42 -18.69
CA ASP A 237 13.89 4.63 -18.98
C ASP A 237 14.13 3.18 -18.54
N PRO A 238 13.18 2.57 -17.81
CA PRO A 238 13.30 1.17 -17.45
C PRO A 238 13.39 0.31 -18.71
N VAL A 239 14.52 -0.39 -18.88
CA VAL A 239 14.77 -1.22 -20.07
C VAL A 239 13.92 -2.49 -19.99
N PRO A 240 13.02 -2.74 -20.96
CA PRO A 240 12.26 -3.98 -21.02
C PRO A 240 13.16 -5.17 -21.39
N VAL A 241 12.78 -6.35 -20.92
CA VAL A 241 13.31 -7.62 -21.40
C VAL A 241 12.28 -8.21 -22.36
N ASP A 242 12.52 -8.01 -23.66
CA ASP A 242 11.65 -8.49 -24.74
C ASP A 242 11.86 -9.99 -24.99
N SER A 243 11.39 -10.82 -24.07
CA SER A 243 11.51 -12.28 -24.14
C SER A 243 10.33 -12.98 -23.49
N CYS A 244 10.03 -14.19 -23.97
CA CYS A 244 9.08 -15.07 -23.31
C CYS A 244 9.73 -15.83 -22.15
N LEU A 245 8.95 -16.08 -21.10
CA LEU A 245 9.43 -16.78 -19.90
C LEU A 245 9.91 -18.19 -20.21
N HIS A 246 9.17 -18.92 -21.05
CA HIS A 246 9.59 -20.25 -21.47
C HIS A 246 10.89 -20.21 -22.27
N ASP A 247 11.10 -19.22 -23.14
CA ASP A 247 12.35 -19.10 -23.90
C ASP A 247 13.57 -18.92 -22.99
N LEU A 248 13.44 -18.06 -21.97
CA LEU A 248 14.49 -17.83 -20.98
C LEU A 248 14.82 -19.11 -20.19
N ILE A 249 13.80 -19.92 -19.84
CA ILE A 249 13.99 -21.19 -19.14
C ILE A 249 14.61 -22.24 -20.08
N LEU A 250 14.13 -22.32 -21.32
CA LEU A 250 14.66 -23.26 -22.33
C LEU A 250 16.10 -22.95 -22.73
N GLU A 251 16.51 -21.68 -22.68
CA GLU A 251 17.92 -21.31 -22.79
C GLU A 251 18.74 -21.96 -21.66
N GLN A 252 18.25 -21.92 -20.41
CA GLN A 252 18.91 -22.61 -19.30
C GLN A 252 18.92 -24.13 -19.51
N CYS A 253 17.86 -24.71 -20.07
CA CYS A 253 17.83 -26.14 -20.41
C CYS A 253 18.96 -26.57 -21.34
N ARG A 254 19.31 -25.70 -22.31
CA ARG A 254 20.42 -25.95 -23.24
C ARG A 254 21.79 -25.70 -22.60
N LEU A 255 21.91 -24.67 -21.76
CA LEU A 255 23.17 -24.29 -21.13
C LEU A 255 23.59 -25.22 -20.00
N ARG A 256 22.61 -25.78 -19.26
CA ARG A 256 22.84 -26.53 -18.02
C ARG A 256 21.97 -27.79 -17.92
N PRO A 257 21.98 -28.68 -18.92
CA PRO A 257 21.03 -29.80 -19.00
C PRO A 257 21.08 -30.74 -17.79
N ASP A 258 22.26 -30.96 -17.22
CA ASP A 258 22.48 -31.93 -16.14
C ASP A 258 22.43 -31.30 -14.74
N GLU A 259 22.22 -29.98 -14.66
CA GLU A 259 22.03 -29.29 -13.39
C GLU A 259 20.60 -29.46 -12.87
N MET A 260 20.45 -29.34 -11.55
CA MET A 260 19.17 -29.47 -10.87
C MET A 260 18.28 -28.25 -11.12
N ALA A 261 17.14 -28.46 -11.79
CA ALA A 261 16.12 -27.42 -11.99
C ALA A 261 15.09 -27.42 -10.85
N ILE A 262 14.64 -28.61 -10.43
CA ILE A 262 13.64 -28.79 -9.37
C ILE A 262 14.14 -29.82 -8.37
N CYS A 263 14.13 -29.44 -7.09
CA CYS A 263 14.36 -30.31 -5.96
C CYS A 263 13.08 -30.38 -5.14
N SER A 264 12.31 -31.46 -5.26
CA SER A 264 11.00 -31.59 -4.61
C SER A 264 10.93 -32.81 -3.72
N TRP A 265 10.00 -32.79 -2.76
CA TRP A 265 9.65 -33.93 -1.91
C TRP A 265 9.12 -35.14 -2.69
N ASP A 266 8.53 -34.93 -3.88
CA ASP A 266 7.89 -35.94 -4.71
C ASP A 266 8.68 -36.29 -5.99
N GLY A 267 9.86 -35.70 -6.18
CA GLY A 267 10.70 -35.93 -7.35
C GLY A 267 11.75 -34.85 -7.57
N ASN A 268 12.92 -35.25 -8.04
CA ASN A 268 13.96 -34.32 -8.48
C ASN A 268 13.98 -34.32 -10.02
N LEU A 269 14.14 -33.14 -10.63
CA LEU A 269 14.32 -33.01 -12.08
C LEU A 269 15.53 -32.15 -12.40
N THR A 270 16.36 -32.67 -13.30
CA THR A 270 17.35 -31.88 -14.02
C THR A 270 16.66 -30.97 -15.05
N TYR A 271 17.38 -29.97 -15.55
CA TYR A 271 16.89 -29.11 -16.64
C TYR A 271 16.57 -29.91 -17.92
N ARG A 272 17.33 -30.96 -18.22
CA ARG A 272 17.07 -31.88 -19.35
C ARG A 272 15.73 -32.60 -19.20
N GLU A 273 15.45 -33.12 -18.01
CA GLU A 273 14.20 -33.83 -17.75
C GLU A 273 13.01 -32.86 -17.71
N LEU A 274 13.21 -31.65 -17.17
CA LEU A 274 12.20 -30.60 -17.19
C LEU A 274 11.85 -30.19 -18.63
N ASP A 275 12.85 -30.06 -19.50
CA ASP A 275 12.63 -29.79 -20.93
C ASP A 275 11.82 -30.91 -21.61
N ASP A 276 12.23 -32.17 -21.46
CA ASP A 276 11.51 -33.30 -22.07
C ASP A 276 10.05 -33.38 -21.59
N LEU A 277 9.83 -33.38 -20.28
CA LEU A 277 8.49 -33.55 -19.70
C LEU A 277 7.55 -32.39 -20.04
N SER A 278 8.06 -31.16 -19.98
CA SER A 278 7.23 -29.99 -20.33
C SER A 278 6.94 -29.90 -21.83
N LEU A 279 7.85 -30.38 -22.70
CA LEU A 279 7.61 -30.43 -24.15
C LEU A 279 6.51 -31.44 -24.51
N ARG A 280 6.54 -32.64 -23.93
CA ARG A 280 5.52 -33.68 -24.14
C ARG A 280 4.13 -33.16 -23.81
N LEU A 281 4.00 -32.53 -22.64
CA LEU A 281 2.74 -31.95 -22.21
C LEU A 281 2.34 -30.74 -23.07
N ALA A 282 3.28 -29.87 -23.45
CA ALA A 282 2.99 -28.73 -24.32
C ALA A 282 2.44 -29.18 -25.68
N ASN A 283 2.99 -30.24 -26.28
CA ASN A 283 2.49 -30.82 -27.53
C ASN A 283 1.03 -31.30 -27.40
N LEU A 284 0.68 -32.00 -26.31
CA LEU A 284 -0.71 -32.38 -26.03
C LEU A 284 -1.62 -31.16 -25.84
N LEU A 285 -1.18 -30.16 -25.08
CA LEU A 285 -1.95 -28.94 -24.85
C LEU A 285 -2.23 -28.19 -26.16
N MET A 286 -1.26 -28.14 -27.08
CA MET A 286 -1.46 -27.57 -28.41
C MET A 286 -2.50 -28.35 -29.23
N GLU A 287 -2.54 -29.68 -29.12
CA GLU A 287 -3.58 -30.50 -29.78
C GLU A 287 -4.97 -30.23 -29.21
N LEU A 288 -5.05 -29.86 -27.93
CA LEU A 288 -6.28 -29.43 -27.27
C LEU A 288 -6.62 -27.96 -27.52
N GLY A 289 -5.85 -27.25 -28.35
CA GLY A 289 -6.13 -25.87 -28.76
C GLY A 289 -5.51 -24.79 -27.87
N VAL A 290 -4.57 -25.13 -26.99
CA VAL A 290 -3.79 -24.13 -26.24
C VAL A 290 -2.82 -23.41 -27.18
N GLY A 291 -2.81 -22.08 -27.09
CA GLY A 291 -1.98 -21.16 -27.87
C GLY A 291 -2.02 -19.75 -27.26
N PRO A 292 -1.44 -18.73 -27.93
CA PRO A 292 -1.47 -17.35 -27.46
C PRO A 292 -2.87 -16.87 -27.06
N GLU A 293 -2.96 -16.22 -25.90
CA GLU A 293 -4.21 -15.69 -25.32
C GLU A 293 -5.24 -16.76 -24.89
N VAL A 294 -4.89 -18.05 -24.94
CA VAL A 294 -5.71 -19.12 -24.38
C VAL A 294 -5.36 -19.32 -22.91
N PHE A 295 -6.36 -19.26 -22.05
CA PHE A 295 -6.20 -19.45 -20.61
C PHE A 295 -6.43 -20.91 -20.20
N VAL A 296 -5.58 -21.42 -19.31
CA VAL A 296 -5.67 -22.79 -18.76
C VAL A 296 -5.74 -22.72 -17.25
N LEU A 297 -6.76 -23.33 -16.65
CA LEU A 297 -6.87 -23.42 -15.19
C LEU A 297 -5.83 -24.41 -14.64
N SER A 298 -5.28 -24.11 -13.47
CA SER A 298 -4.30 -24.93 -12.79
C SER A 298 -4.62 -24.98 -11.29
N CYS A 299 -4.81 -26.18 -10.75
CA CYS A 299 -4.97 -26.40 -9.31
C CYS A 299 -4.08 -27.57 -8.90
N PHE A 300 -3.09 -27.33 -8.04
CA PHE A 300 -2.13 -28.36 -7.65
C PHE A 300 -1.74 -28.19 -6.19
N GLU A 301 -1.60 -29.30 -5.49
CA GLU A 301 -0.70 -29.35 -4.32
C GLU A 301 0.74 -29.02 -4.72
N LYS A 302 1.53 -28.54 -3.76
CA LYS A 302 2.97 -28.33 -3.94
C LYS A 302 3.63 -29.63 -4.42
N SER A 303 4.14 -29.62 -5.65
CA SER A 303 4.69 -30.80 -6.32
C SER A 303 5.60 -30.39 -7.47
N THR A 304 6.44 -31.33 -7.91
CA THR A 304 7.24 -31.20 -9.14
C THR A 304 6.35 -30.91 -10.35
N TRP A 305 5.21 -31.61 -10.43
CA TRP A 305 4.31 -31.62 -11.58
C TRP A 305 3.59 -30.28 -11.76
N ALA A 306 3.33 -29.56 -10.67
CA ALA A 306 2.79 -28.22 -10.71
C ALA A 306 3.67 -27.25 -11.52
N ILE A 307 5.00 -27.37 -11.40
CA ILE A 307 5.95 -26.54 -12.16
C ILE A 307 6.03 -27.00 -13.62
N VAL A 308 6.09 -28.31 -13.85
CA VAL A 308 6.10 -28.88 -15.22
C VAL A 308 4.85 -28.47 -16.00
N ALA A 309 3.68 -28.51 -15.37
CA ALA A 309 2.41 -28.08 -15.96
C ALA A 309 2.44 -26.61 -16.38
N ARG A 310 2.92 -25.72 -15.52
CA ARG A 310 3.02 -24.28 -15.79
C ARG A 310 3.98 -24.01 -16.95
N LEU A 311 5.17 -24.63 -16.95
CA LEU A 311 6.10 -24.49 -18.06
C LEU A 311 5.49 -25.03 -19.36
N ALA A 312 4.78 -26.16 -19.32
CA ALA A 312 4.12 -26.72 -20.50
C ALA A 312 3.02 -25.80 -21.07
N ILE A 313 2.21 -25.17 -20.21
CA ILE A 313 1.20 -24.18 -20.64
C ILE A 313 1.89 -23.00 -21.35
N LEU A 314 2.93 -22.43 -20.73
CA LEU A 314 3.68 -21.32 -21.32
C LEU A 314 4.32 -21.72 -22.66
N ARG A 315 4.88 -22.94 -22.76
CA ARG A 315 5.47 -23.49 -23.99
C ARG A 315 4.45 -23.78 -25.09
N ALA A 316 3.24 -24.19 -24.73
CA ALA A 316 2.13 -24.33 -25.67
C ALA A 316 1.64 -22.95 -26.18
N GLY A 317 2.05 -21.86 -25.51
CA GLY A 317 1.69 -20.48 -25.81
C GLY A 317 0.53 -19.94 -24.99
N GLY A 318 -0.05 -20.76 -24.12
CA GLY A 318 -1.14 -20.36 -23.24
C GLY A 318 -0.67 -19.58 -22.02
N ALA A 319 -1.65 -19.04 -21.30
CA ALA A 319 -1.47 -18.41 -19.99
C ALA A 319 -2.16 -19.22 -18.91
N TYR A 320 -1.49 -19.45 -17.78
CA TYR A 320 -2.09 -20.21 -16.69
C TYR A 320 -2.85 -19.31 -15.70
N ILE A 321 -3.87 -19.89 -15.07
CA ILE A 321 -4.65 -19.26 -14.00
C ILE A 321 -4.64 -20.23 -12.83
N SER A 322 -4.08 -19.80 -11.70
CA SER A 322 -4.05 -20.64 -10.50
C SER A 322 -5.29 -20.38 -9.66
N VAL A 323 -5.95 -21.45 -9.22
CA VAL A 323 -7.14 -21.44 -8.36
C VAL A 323 -6.92 -22.35 -7.16
N PHE A 324 -7.66 -22.12 -6.08
CA PHE A 324 -7.62 -22.99 -4.92
C PHE A 324 -8.59 -24.17 -5.09
N ALA A 325 -8.23 -25.34 -4.55
CA ALA A 325 -9.16 -26.47 -4.46
C ALA A 325 -10.39 -26.16 -3.59
N SER A 326 -10.19 -25.28 -2.60
CA SER A 326 -11.23 -24.80 -1.68
C SER A 326 -12.08 -23.66 -2.24
N ASP A 327 -11.79 -23.15 -3.44
CA ASP A 327 -12.60 -22.09 -4.05
C ASP A 327 -14.04 -22.59 -4.28
N PRO A 328 -15.08 -21.80 -3.95
CA PRO A 328 -16.46 -22.20 -4.15
C PRO A 328 -16.78 -22.44 -5.64
N PRO A 329 -17.69 -23.38 -5.99
CA PRO A 329 -18.10 -23.61 -7.38
C PRO A 329 -18.55 -22.34 -8.11
N VAL A 330 -19.32 -21.46 -7.45
CA VAL A 330 -19.79 -20.19 -8.02
C VAL A 330 -18.63 -19.25 -8.39
N TYR A 331 -17.58 -19.23 -7.57
CA TYR A 331 -16.37 -18.46 -7.86
C TYR A 331 -15.66 -19.01 -9.11
N LEU A 332 -15.48 -20.34 -9.17
CA LEU A 332 -14.86 -21.02 -10.31
C LEU A 332 -15.65 -20.81 -11.60
N GLU A 333 -16.97 -20.93 -11.55
CA GLU A 333 -17.87 -20.65 -12.69
C GLU A 333 -17.69 -19.21 -13.19
N SER A 334 -17.57 -18.24 -12.28
CA SER A 334 -17.30 -16.83 -12.63
C SER A 334 -15.94 -16.66 -13.32
N VAL A 335 -14.88 -17.28 -12.79
CA VAL A 335 -13.54 -17.29 -13.41
C VAL A 335 -13.61 -17.93 -14.81
N ILE A 336 -14.29 -19.06 -14.95
CA ILE A 336 -14.45 -19.80 -16.21
C ILE A 336 -15.19 -18.96 -17.25
N ALA A 337 -16.33 -18.37 -16.88
CA ALA A 337 -17.13 -17.55 -17.78
C ALA A 337 -16.34 -16.35 -18.33
N ARG A 338 -15.52 -15.71 -17.50
CA ARG A 338 -14.74 -14.51 -17.87
C ARG A 338 -13.52 -14.83 -18.71
N THR A 339 -12.89 -15.97 -18.45
CA THR A 339 -11.67 -16.40 -19.14
C THR A 339 -11.98 -17.24 -20.36
N LYS A 340 -13.21 -17.76 -20.47
CA LYS A 340 -13.61 -18.73 -21.50
C LYS A 340 -12.69 -19.95 -21.53
N THR A 341 -12.07 -20.27 -20.40
CA THR A 341 -11.24 -21.46 -20.24
C THR A 341 -12.09 -22.72 -20.33
N HIS A 342 -11.52 -23.76 -20.92
CA HIS A 342 -12.18 -25.06 -21.08
C HIS A 342 -11.26 -26.22 -20.67
N ILE A 343 -10.03 -25.92 -20.23
CA ILE A 343 -9.03 -26.90 -19.80
C ILE A 343 -8.61 -26.60 -18.36
N LEU A 344 -8.60 -27.62 -17.52
CA LEU A 344 -8.07 -27.57 -16.15
C LEU A 344 -7.03 -28.68 -15.99
N LEU A 345 -5.83 -28.31 -15.55
CA LEU A 345 -4.78 -29.24 -15.15
C LEU A 345 -4.78 -29.38 -13.63
N THR A 346 -4.77 -30.63 -13.13
CA THR A 346 -4.79 -30.91 -11.70
C THR A 346 -3.96 -32.13 -11.32
N ASP A 347 -3.59 -32.23 -10.05
CA ASP A 347 -3.04 -33.46 -9.47
C ASP A 347 -4.17 -34.49 -9.14
N PRO A 348 -3.83 -35.77 -8.88
CA PRO A 348 -4.80 -36.83 -8.63
C PRO A 348 -5.73 -36.61 -7.43
N CYS A 349 -5.30 -35.90 -6.38
CA CYS A 349 -6.12 -35.76 -5.17
C CYS A 349 -7.27 -34.75 -5.33
N HIS A 350 -7.21 -33.94 -6.39
CA HIS A 350 -8.18 -32.90 -6.69
C HIS A 350 -9.11 -33.21 -7.87
N VAL A 351 -8.95 -34.36 -8.55
CA VAL A 351 -9.76 -34.73 -9.74
C VAL A 351 -11.25 -34.76 -9.43
N GLU A 352 -11.66 -35.40 -8.34
CA GLU A 352 -13.07 -35.51 -7.93
C GLU A 352 -13.70 -34.13 -7.73
N ARG A 353 -12.94 -33.18 -7.16
CA ARG A 353 -13.39 -31.80 -6.90
C ARG A 353 -13.75 -31.05 -8.19
N PHE A 354 -13.01 -31.28 -9.27
CA PHE A 354 -13.15 -30.53 -10.53
C PHE A 354 -13.92 -31.29 -11.61
N GLN A 355 -14.41 -32.50 -11.32
CA GLN A 355 -15.17 -33.28 -12.28
C GLN A 355 -16.44 -32.53 -12.73
N GLY A 356 -16.58 -32.34 -14.04
CA GLY A 356 -17.73 -31.63 -14.62
C GLY A 356 -17.69 -30.10 -14.51
N ILE A 357 -16.63 -29.51 -13.94
CA ILE A 357 -16.46 -28.04 -13.86
C ILE A 357 -16.03 -27.45 -15.21
N VAL A 358 -15.14 -28.14 -15.93
CA VAL A 358 -14.69 -27.77 -17.28
C VAL A 358 -14.86 -28.92 -18.27
N PRO A 359 -14.96 -28.66 -19.59
CA PRO A 359 -15.04 -29.70 -20.61
C PRO A 359 -13.85 -30.66 -20.63
N THR A 360 -12.63 -30.17 -20.35
CA THR A 360 -11.41 -30.97 -20.40
C THR A 360 -10.65 -30.88 -19.08
N LEU A 361 -10.77 -31.92 -18.26
CA LEU A 361 -10.01 -32.09 -17.03
C LEU A 361 -8.84 -33.04 -17.29
N ILE A 362 -7.61 -32.61 -17.01
CA ILE A 362 -6.41 -33.43 -17.17
C ILE A 362 -5.80 -33.67 -15.80
N GLU A 363 -5.78 -34.93 -15.39
CA GLU A 363 -5.02 -35.40 -14.23
C GLU A 363 -3.55 -35.58 -14.62
N LEU A 364 -2.65 -34.93 -13.90
CA LEU A 364 -1.21 -35.09 -14.06
C LEU A 364 -0.67 -35.97 -12.94
N SER A 365 -0.46 -37.25 -13.26
CA SER A 365 0.33 -38.16 -12.44
C SER A 365 1.73 -38.39 -13.04
N PRO A 366 2.75 -38.71 -12.21
CA PRO A 366 4.11 -38.97 -12.68
C PRO A 366 4.18 -39.99 -13.81
N THR A 367 3.42 -41.08 -13.68
CA THR A 367 3.39 -42.21 -14.61
C THR A 367 2.70 -41.82 -15.91
N TRP A 368 1.58 -41.11 -15.84
CA TRP A 368 0.86 -40.64 -17.01
C TRP A 368 1.70 -39.66 -17.84
N LEU A 369 2.34 -38.68 -17.19
CA LEU A 369 3.13 -37.67 -17.87
C LEU A 369 4.34 -38.27 -18.59
N ARG A 370 5.05 -39.20 -17.95
CA ARG A 370 6.19 -39.92 -18.56
C ARG A 370 5.76 -40.87 -19.68
N GLY A 371 4.50 -41.31 -19.67
CA GLY A 371 3.91 -42.15 -20.71
C GLY A 371 3.48 -41.39 -21.96
N LEU A 372 3.42 -40.05 -21.92
CA LEU A 372 3.09 -39.24 -23.10
C LEU A 372 4.14 -39.46 -24.21
N PRO A 373 3.73 -39.43 -25.49
CA PRO A 373 4.66 -39.49 -26.62
C PRO A 373 5.75 -38.42 -26.48
N ALA A 374 6.97 -38.75 -26.91
CA ALA A 374 8.05 -37.77 -26.97
C ALA A 374 7.60 -36.55 -27.80
N GLY A 375 7.92 -35.35 -27.31
CA GLY A 375 7.61 -34.12 -28.02
C GLY A 375 8.31 -34.09 -29.37
N SER A 376 7.56 -33.81 -30.43
CA SER A 376 8.06 -33.81 -31.80
C SER A 376 7.65 -32.58 -32.60
N ARG A 377 6.69 -31.80 -32.11
CA ARG A 377 6.26 -30.56 -32.74
C ARG A 377 6.95 -29.36 -32.11
N ASP A 378 7.39 -28.46 -32.98
CA ASP A 378 7.80 -27.12 -32.58
C ASP A 378 6.64 -26.40 -31.91
N CYS A 379 6.94 -25.72 -30.80
CA CYS A 379 5.99 -24.88 -30.09
C CYS A 379 5.58 -23.67 -30.93
N GLN A 380 4.37 -23.16 -30.70
CA GLN A 380 3.89 -21.95 -31.38
C GLN A 380 4.78 -20.73 -31.07
N THR A 381 4.86 -19.79 -32.01
CA THR A 381 5.55 -18.51 -31.78
C THR A 381 4.72 -17.63 -30.84
N VAL A 382 5.27 -17.34 -29.66
CA VAL A 382 4.65 -16.47 -28.65
C VAL A 382 5.34 -15.11 -28.66
N GLN A 383 4.56 -14.04 -28.50
CA GLN A 383 5.12 -12.69 -28.44
C GLN A 383 5.38 -12.29 -26.97
N PRO A 384 6.40 -11.47 -26.67
CA PRO A 384 6.63 -10.99 -25.30
C PRO A 384 5.43 -10.24 -24.68
N ASP A 385 4.56 -9.63 -25.48
CA ASP A 385 3.35 -8.95 -24.99
C ASP A 385 2.13 -9.89 -24.79
N SER A 386 2.24 -11.16 -25.20
CA SER A 386 1.22 -12.18 -24.93
C SER A 386 1.07 -12.44 -23.43
N ALA A 387 -0.14 -12.83 -23.03
CA ALA A 387 -0.41 -13.20 -21.65
C ALA A 387 0.45 -14.41 -21.24
N CYS A 388 1.02 -14.38 -20.05
CA CYS A 388 1.70 -15.54 -19.46
C CYS A 388 0.93 -16.12 -18.27
N LEU A 389 0.22 -15.27 -17.53
CA LEU A 389 -0.62 -15.69 -16.42
C LEU A 389 -1.72 -14.67 -16.12
N VAL A 390 -2.76 -15.09 -15.40
CA VAL A 390 -3.79 -14.21 -14.86
C VAL A 390 -3.91 -14.43 -13.36
N LEU A 391 -3.82 -13.34 -12.60
CA LEU A 391 -4.02 -13.34 -11.15
C LEU A 391 -5.44 -12.89 -10.85
N PHE A 392 -6.23 -13.69 -10.14
CA PHE A 392 -7.54 -13.23 -9.69
C PHE A 392 -7.45 -12.61 -8.31
N THR A 393 -7.96 -11.39 -8.18
CA THR A 393 -8.09 -10.71 -6.88
C THR A 393 -9.55 -10.45 -6.54
N SER A 394 -9.81 -10.19 -5.27
CA SER A 394 -11.07 -9.63 -4.81
C SER A 394 -11.43 -8.33 -5.54
N GLY A 395 -12.69 -8.17 -5.89
CA GLY A 395 -13.21 -7.01 -6.60
C GLY A 395 -14.38 -6.36 -5.88
N SER A 396 -14.26 -5.07 -5.57
CA SER A 396 -15.25 -4.16 -4.96
C SER A 396 -16.72 -4.26 -5.39
N THR A 397 -17.04 -4.94 -6.51
CA THR A 397 -18.42 -5.19 -6.97
C THR A 397 -18.95 -6.56 -6.57
N GLY A 398 -18.22 -7.37 -5.81
CA GLY A 398 -18.59 -8.76 -5.53
C GLY A 398 -18.23 -9.74 -6.64
N THR A 399 -17.34 -9.37 -7.55
CA THR A 399 -16.95 -10.19 -8.71
C THR A 399 -15.42 -10.22 -8.83
N PRO A 400 -14.80 -11.42 -8.95
CA PRO A 400 -13.34 -11.56 -9.02
C PRO A 400 -12.75 -10.76 -10.17
N LYS A 401 -11.62 -10.08 -9.96
CA LYS A 401 -10.89 -9.29 -10.95
C LYS A 401 -9.68 -10.07 -11.45
N GLY A 402 -9.68 -10.48 -12.72
CA GLY A 402 -8.49 -11.08 -13.33
C GLY A 402 -7.50 -10.00 -13.76
N ILE A 403 -6.25 -10.07 -13.33
CA ILE A 403 -5.15 -9.17 -13.69
C ILE A 403 -4.27 -9.91 -14.68
N ILE A 404 -4.20 -9.44 -15.92
CA ILE A 404 -3.49 -10.15 -16.98
C ILE A 404 -2.03 -9.70 -17.02
N GLN A 405 -1.12 -10.65 -16.87
CA GLN A 405 0.32 -10.41 -16.86
C GLN A 405 0.93 -10.85 -18.19
N SER A 406 1.90 -10.07 -18.69
CA SER A 406 2.62 -10.40 -19.92
C SER A 406 3.95 -11.07 -19.65
N HIS A 407 4.43 -11.83 -20.63
CA HIS A 407 5.77 -12.40 -20.62
C HIS A 407 6.86 -11.35 -20.41
N LYS A 408 6.83 -10.25 -21.19
CA LYS A 408 7.75 -9.12 -21.09
C LYS A 408 7.76 -8.51 -19.69
N GLY A 409 6.57 -8.39 -19.08
CA GLY A 409 6.43 -7.81 -17.75
C GLY A 409 7.15 -8.65 -16.69
N TYR A 410 6.89 -9.95 -16.65
CA TYR A 410 7.56 -10.87 -15.73
C TYR A 410 9.05 -11.04 -16.05
N ALA A 411 9.44 -11.16 -17.33
CA ALA A 411 10.84 -11.28 -17.73
C ALA A 411 11.65 -10.06 -17.26
N SER A 412 11.08 -8.86 -17.45
CA SER A 412 11.69 -7.60 -16.98
C SER A 412 11.81 -7.57 -15.46
N ALA A 413 10.76 -7.97 -14.74
CA ALA A 413 10.77 -8.02 -13.27
C ALA A 413 11.81 -9.00 -12.73
N ILE A 414 11.89 -10.22 -13.28
CA ILE A 414 12.82 -11.25 -12.81
C ILE A 414 14.28 -10.81 -12.98
N LYS A 415 14.65 -10.25 -14.14
CA LYS A 415 16.04 -9.82 -14.37
C LYS A 415 16.45 -8.66 -13.45
N ASN A 416 15.57 -7.70 -13.20
CA ASN A 416 15.85 -6.59 -12.26
C ASN A 416 15.90 -7.09 -10.81
N TYR A 417 14.94 -7.94 -10.40
CA TYR A 417 14.90 -8.55 -9.08
C TYR A 417 16.18 -9.35 -8.79
N ALA A 418 16.62 -10.18 -9.74
CA ALA A 418 17.85 -10.95 -9.64
C ALA A 418 19.09 -10.06 -9.51
N ARG A 419 19.18 -8.98 -10.30
CA ARG A 419 20.28 -8.00 -10.19
C ARG A 419 20.33 -7.35 -8.81
N ASP A 420 19.19 -6.86 -8.32
CA ASP A 420 19.12 -6.09 -7.07
C ASP A 420 19.40 -6.95 -5.83
N LEU A 421 19.03 -8.23 -5.91
CA LEU A 421 19.29 -9.21 -4.86
C LEU A 421 20.59 -9.98 -5.03
N GLN A 422 21.27 -9.86 -6.18
CA GLN A 422 22.48 -10.61 -6.54
C GLN A 422 22.22 -12.13 -6.60
N LEU A 423 21.08 -12.51 -7.17
CA LEU A 423 20.72 -13.91 -7.43
C LEU A 423 21.32 -14.37 -8.77
N ASP A 424 21.69 -15.64 -8.86
CA ASP A 424 22.33 -16.23 -10.03
C ASP A 424 21.95 -17.71 -10.19
N SER A 425 22.63 -18.42 -11.10
CA SER A 425 22.36 -19.85 -11.37
C SER A 425 22.70 -20.79 -10.20
N ARG A 426 23.25 -20.30 -9.09
CA ARG A 426 23.50 -21.10 -7.87
C ARG A 426 22.40 -20.93 -6.84
N THR A 427 21.45 -20.01 -7.08
CA THR A 427 20.32 -19.76 -6.19
C THR A 427 19.44 -21.02 -6.06
N ARG A 428 19.11 -21.36 -4.81
CA ARG A 428 18.16 -22.42 -4.46
C ARG A 428 16.97 -21.76 -3.76
N PHE A 429 15.92 -21.48 -4.53
CA PHE A 429 14.77 -20.72 -4.06
C PHE A 429 13.70 -21.67 -3.51
N PHE A 430 13.27 -21.46 -2.26
CA PHE A 430 12.22 -22.25 -1.62
C PHE A 430 10.82 -21.81 -2.06
N GLN A 431 9.98 -22.76 -2.51
CA GLN A 431 8.59 -22.54 -2.91
C GLN A 431 7.65 -22.67 -1.69
N PHE A 432 7.51 -21.60 -0.92
CA PHE A 432 6.69 -21.59 0.29
C PHE A 432 5.22 -21.26 0.00
N ASP A 433 4.96 -20.27 -0.84
CA ASP A 433 3.62 -19.72 -1.01
C ASP A 433 2.70 -20.65 -1.81
N ASP A 434 1.39 -20.50 -1.59
CA ASP A 434 0.38 -21.22 -2.39
C ASP A 434 0.37 -20.71 -3.83
N TYR A 435 0.25 -21.62 -4.79
CA TYR A 435 0.32 -21.29 -6.20
C TYR A 435 -0.76 -20.32 -6.70
N ALA A 436 -1.88 -20.20 -5.99
CA ALA A 436 -2.91 -19.21 -6.32
C ALA A 436 -2.55 -17.78 -5.88
N PHE A 437 -1.53 -17.60 -5.03
CA PHE A 437 -0.98 -16.27 -4.72
C PHE A 437 0.05 -15.83 -5.76
N ASP A 438 0.14 -14.52 -5.97
CA ASP A 438 1.00 -13.90 -6.97
C ASP A 438 2.49 -14.17 -6.72
N ILE A 439 2.91 -14.12 -5.46
CA ILE A 439 4.30 -14.28 -5.04
C ILE A 439 4.86 -15.68 -5.29
N SER A 440 4.01 -16.72 -5.32
CA SER A 440 4.43 -18.08 -5.66
C SER A 440 5.08 -18.15 -7.04
N ASN A 441 4.67 -17.28 -7.97
CA ASN A 441 5.23 -17.20 -9.31
C ASN A 441 6.69 -16.73 -9.29
N LEU A 442 7.06 -15.85 -8.36
CA LEU A 442 8.45 -15.45 -8.16
C LEU A 442 9.29 -16.66 -7.73
N GLU A 443 8.78 -17.50 -6.83
CA GLU A 443 9.55 -18.56 -6.18
C GLU A 443 10.03 -19.65 -7.16
N PHE A 444 9.27 -19.97 -8.21
CA PHE A 444 9.73 -20.90 -9.26
C PHE A 444 10.25 -20.20 -10.52
N LEU A 445 9.70 -19.05 -10.94
CA LEU A 445 10.16 -18.41 -12.18
C LEU A 445 11.56 -17.80 -12.02
N VAL A 446 11.86 -17.17 -10.88
CA VAL A 446 13.18 -16.56 -10.65
C VAL A 446 14.31 -17.59 -10.76
N PRO A 447 14.33 -18.69 -9.98
CA PRO A 447 15.43 -19.65 -10.11
C PRO A 447 15.50 -20.27 -11.51
N LEU A 448 14.37 -20.62 -12.14
CA LEU A 448 14.38 -21.28 -13.45
C LEU A 448 14.88 -20.36 -14.60
N VAL A 449 14.54 -19.08 -14.57
CA VAL A 449 15.04 -18.08 -15.53
C VAL A 449 16.53 -17.78 -15.34
N LEU A 450 17.06 -17.98 -14.13
CA LEU A 450 18.47 -17.76 -13.81
C LEU A 450 19.33 -19.01 -14.01
N GLY A 451 18.73 -20.19 -14.18
CA GLY A 451 19.45 -21.46 -14.24
C GLY A 451 19.75 -22.07 -12.87
N GLY A 452 19.08 -21.60 -11.81
CA GLY A 452 19.15 -22.12 -10.46
C GLY A 452 18.14 -23.25 -10.21
N CYS A 453 17.85 -23.53 -8.94
CA CYS A 453 16.97 -24.62 -8.53
C CYS A 453 15.76 -24.10 -7.76
N CYS A 454 14.56 -24.56 -8.11
CA CYS A 454 13.35 -24.40 -7.31
C CYS A 454 13.25 -25.55 -6.31
N CYS A 455 13.11 -25.25 -5.02
CA CYS A 455 13.00 -26.20 -3.92
C CYS A 455 11.54 -26.30 -3.47
N VAL A 456 10.87 -27.41 -3.77
CA VAL A 456 9.42 -27.58 -3.54
C VAL A 456 9.18 -28.51 -2.34
N PRO A 457 8.76 -27.97 -1.18
CA PRO A 457 8.62 -28.74 0.04
C PRO A 457 7.34 -29.57 0.08
N GLY A 458 7.30 -30.56 0.97
CA GLY A 458 6.09 -31.35 1.21
C GLY A 458 5.01 -30.51 1.93
N PRO A 459 3.73 -30.49 1.49
CA PRO A 459 2.69 -29.64 2.08
C PRO A 459 2.57 -29.81 3.60
N MET A 460 2.42 -31.06 4.06
CA MET A 460 2.29 -31.37 5.49
C MET A 460 3.56 -31.10 6.29
N LYS A 461 4.74 -31.39 5.72
CA LYS A 461 6.01 -31.17 6.43
C LYS A 461 6.29 -29.68 6.63
N THR A 462 5.98 -28.85 5.65
CA THR A 462 6.14 -27.39 5.73
C THR A 462 5.34 -26.79 6.90
N ILE A 463 4.12 -27.29 7.12
CA ILE A 463 3.25 -26.86 8.23
C ILE A 463 3.83 -27.24 9.59
N HIS A 464 4.48 -28.39 9.69
CA HIS A 464 4.99 -28.93 10.96
C HIS A 464 6.43 -28.55 11.27
N ASP A 465 7.29 -28.43 10.26
CA ASP A 465 8.74 -28.22 10.39
C ASP A 465 9.33 -27.50 9.15
N LEU A 466 9.05 -26.19 9.05
CA LEU A 466 9.59 -25.34 7.98
C LEU A 466 11.12 -25.29 8.01
N THR A 467 11.73 -25.18 9.20
CA THR A 467 13.19 -25.13 9.39
C THR A 467 13.86 -26.38 8.85
N GLY A 468 13.34 -27.57 9.16
CA GLY A 468 13.86 -28.84 8.68
C GLY A 468 13.80 -28.97 7.15
N GLU A 469 12.70 -28.53 6.53
CA GLU A 469 12.56 -28.58 5.06
C GLU A 469 13.50 -27.59 4.36
N ILE A 470 13.69 -26.37 4.88
CA ILE A 470 14.65 -25.41 4.31
C ILE A 470 16.07 -26.01 4.30
N ASN A 471 16.48 -26.61 5.41
CA ASN A 471 17.79 -27.24 5.53
C ASN A 471 17.93 -28.50 4.66
N SER A 472 16.92 -29.38 4.65
CA SER A 472 16.99 -30.65 3.91
C SER A 472 17.11 -30.43 2.40
N MET A 473 16.47 -29.37 1.89
CA MET A 473 16.55 -28.97 0.49
C MET A 473 17.75 -28.06 0.18
N ALA A 474 18.52 -27.68 1.19
CA ALA A 474 19.60 -26.70 1.10
C ALA A 474 19.16 -25.42 0.39
N ALA A 475 17.94 -24.94 0.69
CA ALA A 475 17.45 -23.70 0.12
C ALA A 475 18.19 -22.51 0.73
N ASP A 476 18.64 -21.58 -0.12
CA ASP A 476 19.44 -20.43 0.31
C ASP A 476 18.71 -19.09 0.17
N THR A 477 17.54 -19.11 -0.47
CA THR A 477 16.66 -17.96 -0.66
C THR A 477 15.21 -18.37 -0.40
N ILE A 478 14.48 -17.57 0.38
CA ILE A 478 13.07 -17.80 0.67
C ILE A 478 12.33 -16.46 0.77
N PHE A 479 11.06 -16.44 0.34
CA PHE A 479 10.13 -15.35 0.62
C PHE A 479 9.14 -15.79 1.71
N LEU A 480 8.83 -14.92 2.67
CA LEU A 480 7.83 -15.15 3.71
C LEU A 480 7.09 -13.86 4.06
N THR A 481 5.88 -13.96 4.60
CA THR A 481 5.31 -12.82 5.34
C THR A 481 6.09 -12.59 6.64
N PRO A 482 6.20 -11.35 7.13
CA PRO A 482 6.79 -11.08 8.44
C PRO A 482 6.22 -11.93 9.58
N THR A 483 4.91 -12.20 9.56
CA THR A 483 4.21 -13.07 10.52
C THR A 483 4.74 -14.51 10.55
N VAL A 484 5.16 -15.05 9.40
CA VAL A 484 5.78 -16.38 9.35
C VAL A 484 7.27 -16.28 9.66
N ALA A 485 7.98 -15.30 9.09
CA ALA A 485 9.42 -15.12 9.23
C ALA A 485 9.86 -14.93 10.69
N ILE A 486 9.04 -14.31 11.54
CA ILE A 486 9.38 -14.11 12.97
C ILE A 486 9.47 -15.42 13.74
N LYS A 487 8.83 -16.50 13.26
CA LYS A 487 8.86 -17.83 13.89
C LYS A 487 10.16 -18.58 13.63
N LEU A 488 10.97 -18.13 12.67
CA LEU A 488 12.25 -18.74 12.33
C LEU A 488 13.37 -18.21 13.23
N GLU A 489 14.34 -19.08 13.51
CA GLU A 489 15.54 -18.76 14.27
C GLU A 489 16.77 -18.86 13.37
N PRO A 490 17.57 -17.78 13.19
CA PRO A 490 18.70 -17.77 12.26
C PRO A 490 19.72 -18.88 12.49
N ARG A 491 19.96 -19.24 13.76
CA ARG A 491 20.89 -20.31 14.16
C ARG A 491 20.48 -21.70 13.66
N ASP A 492 19.19 -21.91 13.45
CA ASP A 492 18.64 -23.20 13.03
C ASP A 492 18.62 -23.33 11.49
N ILE A 493 18.94 -22.26 10.75
CA ILE A 493 18.99 -22.23 9.29
C ILE A 493 20.30 -21.56 8.80
N PRO A 494 21.47 -22.14 9.15
CA PRO A 494 22.77 -21.48 8.96
C PRO A 494 23.18 -21.26 7.49
N HIS A 495 22.52 -21.94 6.55
CA HIS A 495 22.82 -21.86 5.12
C HIS A 495 21.95 -20.85 4.35
N LEU A 496 20.96 -20.23 5.00
CA LEU A 496 20.09 -19.23 4.37
C LEU A 496 20.88 -17.95 4.08
N LYS A 497 20.99 -17.58 2.80
CA LYS A 497 21.69 -16.37 2.36
C LYS A 497 20.78 -15.17 2.30
N THR A 498 19.54 -15.35 1.84
CA THR A 498 18.58 -14.25 1.65
C THR A 498 17.20 -14.62 2.20
N LEU A 499 16.69 -13.80 3.12
CA LEU A 499 15.32 -13.87 3.61
C LEU A 499 14.56 -12.65 3.07
N CYS A 500 13.69 -12.89 2.11
CA CYS A 500 12.80 -11.88 1.56
C CYS A 500 11.50 -11.85 2.38
N VAL A 501 11.02 -10.65 2.71
CA VAL A 501 9.74 -10.48 3.39
C VAL A 501 8.89 -9.41 2.73
N GLY A 502 7.57 -9.57 2.74
CA GLY A 502 6.65 -8.61 2.14
C GLY A 502 5.20 -8.91 2.45
N GLY A 503 4.29 -8.13 1.88
CA GLY A 503 2.85 -8.26 2.11
C GLY A 503 2.33 -7.59 3.39
N GLU A 504 3.18 -7.39 4.40
CA GLU A 504 2.82 -6.81 5.70
C GLU A 504 3.84 -5.75 6.16
N PRO A 505 3.49 -4.86 7.11
CA PRO A 505 4.46 -4.00 7.77
C PRO A 505 5.57 -4.80 8.45
N LEU A 506 6.82 -4.33 8.34
CA LEU A 506 7.98 -5.02 8.88
C LEU A 506 8.18 -4.74 10.39
N PRO A 507 8.10 -5.75 11.27
CA PRO A 507 8.29 -5.57 12.71
C PRO A 507 9.74 -5.27 13.10
N LYS A 508 9.94 -4.43 14.12
CA LYS A 508 11.28 -4.11 14.67
C LYS A 508 12.00 -5.36 15.18
N GLU A 509 11.25 -6.24 15.83
CA GLU A 509 11.72 -7.51 16.39
C GLU A 509 12.32 -8.42 15.31
N LEU A 510 11.69 -8.47 14.12
CA LEU A 510 12.20 -9.24 12.99
C LEU A 510 13.53 -8.66 12.50
N VAL A 511 13.62 -7.34 12.36
CA VAL A 511 14.89 -6.70 11.97
C VAL A 511 15.98 -6.99 12.99
N ALA A 512 15.71 -6.81 14.28
CA ALA A 512 16.68 -7.08 15.35
C ALA A 512 17.16 -8.53 15.34
N LYS A 513 16.26 -9.50 15.09
CA LYS A 513 16.58 -10.93 15.01
C LYS A 513 17.60 -11.25 13.91
N TRP A 514 17.45 -10.64 12.73
CA TRP A 514 18.27 -10.98 11.55
C TRP A 514 19.44 -10.03 11.28
N LYS A 515 19.45 -8.83 11.88
CA LYS A 515 20.42 -7.75 11.60
C LYS A 515 21.89 -8.15 11.73
N ASN A 516 22.23 -8.98 12.73
CA ASN A 516 23.62 -9.36 13.03
C ASN A 516 23.99 -10.75 12.47
N THR A 517 23.22 -11.26 11.52
CA THR A 517 23.43 -12.57 10.90
C THR A 517 24.10 -12.42 9.53
N THR A 518 24.58 -13.52 8.96
CA THR A 518 25.08 -13.54 7.56
C THR A 518 23.95 -13.49 6.53
N THR A 519 22.71 -13.69 6.95
CA THR A 519 21.54 -13.69 6.09
C THR A 519 21.09 -12.26 5.78
N LYS A 520 20.93 -11.96 4.50
CA LYS A 520 20.39 -10.69 4.02
C LYS A 520 18.86 -10.67 4.21
N LEU A 521 18.38 -9.94 5.19
CA LEU A 521 16.95 -9.64 5.33
C LEU A 521 16.55 -8.52 4.36
N VAL A 522 15.53 -8.76 3.54
CA VAL A 522 15.06 -7.82 2.51
C VAL A 522 13.57 -7.60 2.63
N ASN A 523 13.15 -6.34 2.82
CA ASN A 523 11.73 -5.98 2.75
C ASN A 523 11.33 -5.67 1.31
N GLN A 524 10.15 -6.13 0.89
CA GLN A 524 9.65 -6.02 -0.48
C GLN A 524 8.25 -5.41 -0.50
N TYR A 525 8.01 -4.54 -1.47
CA TYR A 525 6.71 -3.93 -1.68
C TYR A 525 6.23 -4.15 -3.11
N GLY A 526 5.01 -4.66 -3.22
CA GLY A 526 4.38 -5.10 -4.46
C GLY A 526 2.86 -5.18 -4.33
N MET A 527 2.22 -5.38 -5.49
CA MET A 527 0.78 -5.56 -5.65
C MET A 527 0.53 -6.39 -6.92
N GLY A 528 -0.63 -7.04 -7.03
CA GLY A 528 -0.91 -7.94 -8.15
C GLY A 528 -0.86 -7.30 -9.54
N GLU A 529 -1.05 -5.97 -9.67
CA GLU A 529 -0.92 -5.23 -10.93
C GLU A 529 0.53 -5.00 -11.40
N VAL A 530 1.50 -5.40 -10.58
CA VAL A 530 2.93 -5.24 -10.78
C VAL A 530 3.57 -6.62 -10.69
N ALA A 531 4.26 -7.08 -11.74
CA ALA A 531 4.94 -8.37 -11.68
C ALA A 531 6.00 -8.37 -10.57
N ILE A 532 5.92 -9.34 -9.66
CA ILE A 532 6.85 -9.55 -8.53
C ILE A 532 6.79 -8.45 -7.46
N CYS A 533 7.50 -7.34 -7.68
CA CYS A 533 7.60 -6.24 -6.72
C CYS A 533 8.03 -4.97 -7.46
N CYS A 534 7.75 -3.81 -6.85
CA CYS A 534 8.18 -2.52 -7.38
C CYS A 534 9.28 -1.87 -6.53
N ALA A 535 9.40 -2.20 -5.23
CA ALA A 535 10.46 -1.66 -4.37
C ALA A 535 11.07 -2.70 -3.44
N LEU A 536 12.36 -2.53 -3.17
CA LEU A 536 13.14 -3.38 -2.28
C LEU A 536 13.92 -2.52 -1.26
N ASN A 537 13.88 -2.93 -0.01
CA ASN A 537 14.74 -2.41 1.04
C ASN A 537 15.73 -3.47 1.50
N THR A 538 16.99 -3.30 1.08
CA THR A 538 18.13 -4.15 1.49
C THR A 538 18.93 -3.55 2.64
N LYS A 539 18.59 -2.33 3.09
CA LYS A 539 19.23 -1.61 4.18
C LYS A 539 18.18 -1.22 5.22
N LEU A 540 17.75 -2.22 5.96
CA LEU A 540 16.64 -2.10 6.90
C LEU A 540 16.99 -1.20 8.09
N ASP A 541 16.02 -0.38 8.48
CA ASP A 541 16.13 0.46 9.65
C ASP A 541 16.08 -0.41 10.92
N PRO A 542 17.01 -0.23 11.90
CA PRO A 542 16.96 -0.93 13.17
C PRO A 542 15.62 -0.81 13.92
N VAL A 543 14.88 0.28 13.70
CA VAL A 543 13.56 0.47 14.31
C VAL A 543 12.42 -0.18 13.50
N GLY A 544 12.72 -1.07 12.54
CA GLY A 544 11.71 -1.66 11.67
C GLY A 544 10.93 -0.62 10.85
N GLY A 545 9.74 -1.01 10.39
CA GLY A 545 8.74 -0.04 9.98
C GLY A 545 8.48 0.08 8.47
N ALA A 546 8.02 1.27 8.10
CA ALA A 546 7.31 1.57 6.87
C ALA A 546 8.19 1.81 5.64
N LYS A 547 9.53 1.85 5.79
CA LYS A 547 10.45 2.10 4.67
C LYS A 547 10.54 0.87 3.77
N VAL A 548 9.91 0.95 2.60
CA VAL A 548 9.88 -0.12 1.58
C VAL A 548 11.07 -0.09 0.64
N GLY A 549 11.92 0.95 0.74
CA GLY A 549 13.22 1.00 0.09
C GLY A 549 13.18 1.70 -1.27
N ARG A 550 14.02 1.28 -2.21
CA ARG A 550 14.13 1.92 -3.53
C ARG A 550 13.34 1.15 -4.59
N PRO A 551 12.94 1.82 -5.68
CA PRO A 551 12.41 1.11 -6.85
C PRO A 551 13.37 0.00 -7.30
N SER A 552 12.83 -1.18 -7.58
CA SER A 552 13.61 -2.34 -8.06
C SER A 552 13.38 -2.57 -9.56
N THR A 553 12.10 -2.69 -9.93
CA THR A 553 11.70 -2.73 -11.34
C THR A 553 10.96 -1.45 -11.67
N GLY A 554 11.39 -0.75 -12.72
CA GLY A 554 10.73 0.48 -13.13
C GLY A 554 11.05 1.70 -12.27
N THR A 555 10.11 2.64 -12.23
CA THR A 555 10.21 3.92 -11.52
C THR A 555 8.98 4.12 -10.66
N ILE A 556 9.16 4.70 -9.47
CA ILE A 556 8.06 5.05 -8.57
C ILE A 556 7.97 6.56 -8.46
N TRP A 557 6.74 7.07 -8.57
CA TRP A 557 6.41 8.49 -8.46
C TRP A 557 5.47 8.73 -7.28
N LEU A 558 5.63 9.85 -6.59
CA LEU A 558 4.71 10.29 -5.55
C LEU A 558 3.93 11.48 -6.09
N VAL A 559 2.62 11.31 -6.25
CA VAL A 559 1.74 12.34 -6.83
C VAL A 559 0.65 12.76 -5.85
N ASP A 560 0.00 13.88 -6.11
CA ASP A 560 -1.13 14.32 -5.30
C ASP A 560 -2.22 13.22 -5.26
N PRO A 561 -2.70 12.81 -4.07
CA PRO A 561 -3.68 11.72 -3.96
C PRO A 561 -5.00 11.97 -4.71
N SER A 562 -5.36 13.24 -4.92
CA SER A 562 -6.53 13.67 -5.66
C SER A 562 -6.30 13.73 -7.18
N THR A 563 -5.05 13.88 -7.64
CA THR A 563 -4.74 14.03 -9.06
C THR A 563 -3.35 13.51 -9.46
N PRO A 564 -3.22 12.68 -10.52
CA PRO A 564 -1.93 12.20 -11.00
C PRO A 564 -1.09 13.29 -11.70
N ASN A 565 -1.67 14.47 -11.96
CA ASN A 565 -1.04 15.55 -12.72
C ASN A 565 -0.18 16.48 -11.86
N LYS A 566 0.05 16.14 -10.58
CA LYS A 566 0.93 16.90 -9.70
C LYS A 566 1.93 15.97 -9.04
N LEU A 567 3.21 16.25 -9.25
CA LEU A 567 4.30 15.60 -8.53
C LEU A 567 4.36 16.19 -7.11
N MET A 568 4.61 15.36 -6.11
CA MET A 568 4.77 15.82 -4.73
C MET A 568 6.25 16.13 -4.41
N PRO A 569 6.54 17.12 -3.55
CA PRO A 569 7.87 17.38 -3.01
C PRO A 569 8.48 16.17 -2.29
N ILE A 570 9.79 16.18 -2.09
CA ILE A 570 10.46 15.18 -1.24
C ILE A 570 9.98 15.37 0.21
N GLY A 571 9.67 14.27 0.88
CA GLY A 571 9.11 14.24 2.23
C GLY A 571 7.59 14.40 2.31
N ALA A 572 6.94 14.91 1.26
CA ALA A 572 5.50 15.09 1.19
C ALA A 572 4.75 13.75 1.03
N VAL A 573 3.50 13.72 1.47
CA VAL A 573 2.62 12.55 1.33
C VAL A 573 1.99 12.57 -0.06
N GLY A 574 2.21 11.50 -0.83
CA GLY A 574 1.63 11.31 -2.14
C GLY A 574 1.04 9.92 -2.33
N GLU A 575 0.20 9.78 -3.35
CA GLU A 575 -0.15 8.48 -3.90
C GLU A 575 1.05 7.90 -4.66
N ILE A 576 1.35 6.63 -4.41
CA ILE A 576 2.37 5.87 -5.10
C ILE A 576 1.84 5.53 -6.50
N MET A 577 2.57 5.98 -7.53
CA MET A 577 2.41 5.49 -8.89
C MET A 577 3.63 4.69 -9.31
N VAL A 578 3.39 3.62 -10.05
CA VAL A 578 4.45 2.74 -10.57
C VAL A 578 4.47 2.87 -12.08
N GLU A 579 5.66 3.05 -12.64
CA GLU A 579 5.92 3.14 -14.07
C GLU A 579 6.90 2.06 -14.48
N GLY A 580 6.65 1.38 -15.60
CA GLY A 580 7.65 0.50 -16.22
C GLY A 580 7.08 -0.72 -16.94
N PRO A 581 7.97 -1.56 -17.51
CA PRO A 581 7.57 -2.68 -18.38
C PRO A 581 6.92 -3.84 -17.62
N HIS A 582 7.18 -3.96 -16.33
CA HIS A 582 6.65 -4.98 -15.41
C HIS A 582 5.20 -4.76 -14.96
N LEU A 583 4.54 -3.69 -15.42
CA LEU A 583 3.13 -3.49 -15.17
C LEU A 583 2.27 -4.49 -15.95
N SER A 584 1.19 -4.93 -15.33
CA SER A 584 0.21 -5.82 -15.95
C SER A 584 -0.44 -5.18 -17.18
N ARG A 585 -1.01 -6.00 -18.06
CA ARG A 585 -1.74 -5.53 -19.23
C ARG A 585 -3.07 -4.86 -18.88
N GLY A 586 -3.59 -5.07 -17.67
CA GLY A 586 -4.88 -4.55 -17.22
C GLY A 586 -5.78 -5.68 -16.69
N TYR A 587 -7.06 -5.36 -16.55
CA TYR A 587 -8.04 -6.29 -15.97
C TYR A 587 -8.81 -7.08 -17.05
N LEU A 588 -9.33 -8.26 -16.69
CA LEU A 588 -10.10 -9.19 -17.54
C LEU A 588 -11.58 -9.21 -17.10
N ASP A 589 -12.45 -8.36 -17.68
CA ASP A 589 -13.94 -8.41 -17.63
C ASP A 589 -14.70 -7.48 -18.58
N ASP A 590 -16.02 -7.61 -18.58
CA ASP A 590 -17.01 -6.75 -19.24
C ASP A 590 -16.88 -5.26 -18.90
N THR A 591 -16.29 -4.92 -17.76
CA THR A 591 -15.97 -3.53 -17.35
C THR A 591 -14.48 -3.21 -17.39
N ALA A 592 -13.66 -4.11 -17.96
CA ALA A 592 -12.21 -4.08 -17.88
C ALA A 592 -11.64 -2.78 -18.38
N THR A 593 -12.19 -2.26 -19.47
CA THR A 593 -11.76 -0.97 -20.03
C THR A 593 -11.90 0.11 -18.98
N ARG A 594 -13.07 0.25 -18.34
CA ARG A 594 -13.28 1.28 -17.31
C ARG A 594 -12.39 1.09 -16.08
N ARG A 595 -12.20 -0.14 -15.61
CA ARG A 595 -11.32 -0.44 -14.45
C ARG A 595 -9.86 -0.21 -14.77
N THR A 596 -9.43 -0.64 -15.95
CA THR A 596 -8.06 -0.43 -16.45
C THR A 596 -7.82 1.06 -16.61
N GLU A 597 -8.75 1.81 -17.17
CA GLU A 597 -8.65 3.26 -17.30
C GLU A 597 -8.71 4.02 -15.96
N ALA A 598 -9.27 3.42 -14.91
CA ALA A 598 -9.29 4.00 -13.58
C ALA A 598 -7.95 3.82 -12.84
N GLY A 599 -7.27 2.68 -13.03
CA GLY A 599 -5.98 2.37 -12.40
C GLY A 599 -4.76 2.75 -13.23
N PHE A 600 -4.83 2.61 -14.55
CA PHE A 600 -3.73 2.88 -15.49
C PHE A 600 -3.97 4.20 -16.23
N LEU A 601 -2.94 5.05 -16.26
CA LEU A 601 -3.05 6.35 -16.90
C LEU A 601 -3.16 6.21 -18.42
N LYS A 602 -4.12 6.92 -19.02
CA LYS A 602 -4.28 7.02 -20.48
C LYS A 602 -3.21 7.85 -21.17
N ALA A 603 -2.64 8.81 -20.45
CA ALA A 603 -1.68 9.76 -20.97
C ALA A 603 -0.60 10.03 -19.91
N THR A 604 0.61 10.29 -20.39
CA THR A 604 1.73 10.71 -19.54
C THR A 604 1.42 12.06 -18.89
N PRO A 605 1.57 12.22 -17.56
CA PRO A 605 1.34 13.49 -16.90
C PRO A 605 2.24 14.63 -17.45
N PRO A 606 1.75 15.88 -17.53
CA PRO A 606 2.53 17.00 -18.07
C PRO A 606 3.87 17.23 -17.36
N TRP A 607 3.90 17.07 -16.03
CA TRP A 607 5.13 17.23 -15.24
C TRP A 607 6.19 16.19 -15.61
N LEU A 608 5.78 14.98 -16.00
CA LEU A 608 6.69 13.90 -16.38
C LEU A 608 7.28 14.17 -17.76
N ILE A 609 6.46 14.63 -18.72
CA ILE A 609 6.92 15.06 -20.05
C ILE A 609 7.94 16.20 -19.92
N LYS A 610 7.65 17.19 -19.06
CA LYS A 610 8.56 18.33 -18.83
C LYS A 610 9.89 17.90 -18.20
N MET A 611 9.83 16.99 -17.23
CA MET A 611 11.02 16.52 -16.51
C MET A 611 11.86 15.54 -17.33
N HIS A 612 11.23 14.72 -18.18
CA HIS A 612 11.90 13.71 -19.00
C HIS A 612 11.39 13.77 -20.45
N PRO A 613 11.81 14.77 -21.25
CA PRO A 613 11.28 14.98 -22.61
C PRO A 613 11.63 13.84 -23.59
N ASN A 614 12.71 13.11 -23.32
CA ASN A 614 13.17 11.99 -24.15
C ASN A 614 12.60 10.64 -23.69
N ARG A 615 11.82 10.61 -22.60
CA ARG A 615 11.26 9.37 -22.04
C ARG A 615 10.23 8.81 -23.00
N THR A 616 10.53 7.64 -23.53
CA THR A 616 9.62 6.93 -24.43
C THR A 616 8.50 6.32 -23.59
N HIS A 617 7.26 6.47 -24.05
CA HIS A 617 6.07 6.24 -23.23
C HIS A 617 6.09 4.87 -22.52
N THR A 618 6.24 4.89 -21.21
CA THR A 618 6.04 3.73 -20.34
C THR A 618 4.69 3.81 -19.65
N ARG A 619 4.05 2.65 -19.53
CA ARG A 619 2.77 2.52 -18.84
C ARG A 619 2.91 2.95 -17.38
N ILE A 620 1.88 3.59 -16.83
CA ILE A 620 1.84 4.08 -15.45
C ILE A 620 0.59 3.55 -14.76
N TYR A 621 0.75 3.02 -13.56
CA TYR A 621 -0.32 2.50 -12.69
C TYR A 621 -0.41 3.29 -11.39
N ARG A 622 -1.62 3.64 -10.97
CA ARG A 622 -1.94 4.26 -9.68
C ARG A 622 -2.27 3.15 -8.67
N SER A 623 -1.44 2.99 -7.65
CA SER A 623 -1.60 1.87 -6.72
C SER A 623 -2.73 2.07 -5.72
N GLY A 624 -3.14 3.32 -5.45
CA GLY A 624 -4.01 3.68 -4.32
C GLY A 624 -3.33 3.62 -2.94
N ASP A 625 -2.05 3.29 -2.89
CA ASP A 625 -1.23 3.36 -1.69
C ASP A 625 -0.69 4.78 -1.50
N LEU A 626 -0.63 5.23 -0.25
CA LEU A 626 0.00 6.48 0.15
C LEU A 626 1.42 6.21 0.61
N GLY A 627 2.33 7.11 0.28
CA GLY A 627 3.72 7.05 0.71
C GLY A 627 4.39 8.41 0.70
N ARG A 628 5.67 8.44 1.06
CA ARG A 628 6.55 9.60 0.91
C ARG A 628 7.87 9.18 0.28
N LEU A 629 8.43 10.06 -0.53
CA LEU A 629 9.80 9.93 -1.04
C LEU A 629 10.75 10.56 -0.01
N ASN A 630 11.70 9.78 0.50
CA ASN A 630 12.68 10.25 1.48
C ASN A 630 13.84 10.95 0.78
N HIS A 631 14.63 11.74 1.51
CA HIS A 631 15.78 12.48 0.97
C HIS A 631 16.93 11.59 0.47
N ASP A 632 16.96 10.32 0.87
CA ASP A 632 17.87 9.32 0.30
C ASP A 632 17.34 8.73 -1.01
N GLY A 633 16.11 9.02 -1.44
CA GLY A 633 15.45 8.41 -2.60
C GLY A 633 14.82 7.04 -2.32
N THR A 634 14.71 6.64 -1.06
CA THR A 634 13.87 5.51 -0.63
C THR A 634 12.42 5.96 -0.43
N ILE A 635 11.49 5.01 -0.38
CA ILE A 635 10.07 5.26 -0.19
C ILE A 635 9.64 4.73 1.17
N THR A 636 8.80 5.50 1.85
CA THR A 636 8.09 5.06 3.06
C THR A 636 6.61 4.90 2.73
N TYR A 637 6.07 3.71 2.98
CA TYR A 637 4.65 3.38 2.81
C TYR A 637 3.85 3.87 4.03
N LEU A 638 2.74 4.58 3.81
CA LEU A 638 1.94 5.19 4.87
C LEU A 638 0.55 4.55 5.05
N GLY A 639 0.11 3.73 4.09
CA GLY A 639 -1.19 3.07 4.14
C GLY A 639 -1.92 3.13 2.80
N ARG A 640 -3.20 2.76 2.78
CA ARG A 640 -4.08 2.89 1.62
C ARG A 640 -4.97 4.11 1.73
N LYS A 641 -5.32 4.69 0.58
CA LYS A 641 -6.34 5.75 0.50
C LYS A 641 -7.78 5.20 0.46
N ASP A 642 -7.94 3.91 0.16
CA ASP A 642 -9.22 3.22 -0.04
C ASP A 642 -9.52 2.17 1.06
N THR A 643 -10.57 1.37 0.88
CA THR A 643 -11.06 0.35 1.83
C THR A 643 -10.42 -1.03 1.64
N ILE A 644 -9.33 -1.13 0.86
CA ILE A 644 -8.64 -2.41 0.64
C ILE A 644 -7.78 -2.72 1.87
N LEU A 645 -7.94 -3.92 2.40
CA LEU A 645 -7.26 -4.44 3.57
C LEU A 645 -6.16 -5.42 3.14
N LYS A 646 -5.06 -5.50 3.92
CA LYS A 646 -4.04 -6.55 3.81
C LYS A 646 -4.00 -7.33 5.11
N LEU A 647 -4.28 -8.64 5.06
CA LEU A 647 -4.25 -9.55 6.21
C LEU A 647 -3.50 -10.81 5.79
N ASP A 648 -2.50 -11.23 6.56
CA ASP A 648 -1.68 -12.42 6.28
C ASP A 648 -1.13 -12.43 4.85
N GLY A 649 -0.64 -11.27 4.38
CA GLY A 649 -0.20 -11.05 3.00
C GLY A 649 -1.32 -11.02 1.93
N CYS A 650 -2.55 -11.38 2.27
CA CYS A 650 -3.68 -11.45 1.35
C CYS A 650 -4.34 -10.08 1.13
N ARG A 651 -4.66 -9.76 -0.14
CA ARG A 651 -5.45 -8.57 -0.50
C ARG A 651 -6.94 -8.85 -0.36
N ILE A 652 -7.59 -8.14 0.57
CA ILE A 652 -9.02 -8.29 0.86
C ILE A 652 -9.73 -6.97 0.54
N ASP A 653 -10.66 -7.01 -0.41
CA ASP A 653 -11.58 -5.90 -0.65
C ASP A 653 -12.74 -5.94 0.36
N ALA A 654 -12.69 -5.08 1.37
CA ALA A 654 -13.72 -5.04 2.42
C ALA A 654 -15.13 -4.82 1.84
N LEU A 655 -15.25 -4.03 0.76
CA LEU A 655 -16.53 -3.74 0.15
C LEU A 655 -17.14 -4.96 -0.55
N GLU A 656 -16.32 -5.88 -1.05
CA GLU A 656 -16.80 -7.15 -1.60
C GLU A 656 -17.39 -8.04 -0.52
N VAL A 657 -16.71 -8.18 0.61
CA VAL A 657 -17.22 -8.94 1.77
C VAL A 657 -18.53 -8.31 2.27
N GLU A 658 -18.56 -6.98 2.41
CA GLU A 658 -19.78 -6.25 2.78
C GLU A 658 -20.90 -6.41 1.76
N HIS A 659 -20.59 -6.43 0.46
CA HIS A 659 -21.58 -6.60 -0.60
C HIS A 659 -22.25 -7.98 -0.50
N GLN A 660 -21.48 -9.06 -0.31
CA GLN A 660 -22.03 -10.40 -0.16
C GLN A 660 -22.84 -10.54 1.14
N ALA A 661 -22.35 -9.96 2.24
CA ALA A 661 -23.07 -9.96 3.50
C ALA A 661 -24.38 -9.15 3.43
N LYS A 662 -24.40 -8.03 2.71
CA LYS A 662 -25.59 -7.19 2.51
C LYS A 662 -26.75 -7.92 1.82
N LYS A 663 -26.48 -8.97 1.05
CA LYS A 663 -27.55 -9.80 0.44
C LYS A 663 -28.44 -10.48 1.48
N CYS A 664 -27.95 -10.66 2.71
CA CYS A 664 -28.67 -11.27 3.82
C CYS A 664 -29.28 -10.26 4.79
N LEU A 665 -28.98 -8.97 4.61
CA LEU A 665 -29.36 -7.88 5.51
C LEU A 665 -30.57 -7.11 4.95
N SER A 666 -31.37 -6.51 5.83
CA SER A 666 -32.41 -5.58 5.40
C SER A 666 -31.79 -4.26 4.90
N LYS A 667 -32.60 -3.40 4.28
CA LYS A 667 -32.12 -2.13 3.70
C LYS A 667 -31.54 -1.17 4.75
N ASP A 668 -32.05 -1.24 5.99
CA ASP A 668 -31.69 -0.33 7.08
C ASP A 668 -30.59 -0.92 7.99
N ASP A 669 -30.37 -2.23 7.91
CA ASP A 669 -29.21 -2.90 8.50
C ASP A 669 -27.93 -2.50 7.77
N ASN A 670 -26.80 -2.61 8.47
CA ASN A 670 -25.51 -2.29 7.91
C ASN A 670 -24.41 -3.21 8.44
N ILE A 671 -23.39 -3.37 7.61
CA ILE A 671 -22.18 -4.11 7.94
C ILE A 671 -20.98 -3.35 7.40
N ILE A 672 -19.94 -3.27 8.22
CA ILE A 672 -18.64 -2.70 7.88
C ILE A 672 -17.59 -3.76 8.16
N VAL A 673 -16.74 -4.04 7.17
CA VAL A 673 -15.65 -5.00 7.29
C VAL A 673 -14.34 -4.24 7.46
N ASP A 674 -13.54 -4.63 8.45
CA ASP A 674 -12.28 -3.99 8.80
C ASP A 674 -11.33 -4.98 9.52
N LEU A 675 -10.07 -4.58 9.70
CA LEU A 675 -9.09 -5.32 10.49
C LEU A 675 -9.00 -4.77 11.92
N LEU A 676 -9.23 -5.66 12.89
CA LEU A 676 -9.05 -5.41 14.33
C LEU A 676 -7.80 -6.12 14.85
N GLY A 677 -7.20 -5.61 15.92
CA GLY A 677 -5.97 -6.15 16.51
C GLY A 677 -4.68 -5.59 15.91
N ILE A 678 -4.75 -4.46 15.19
CA ILE A 678 -3.58 -3.79 14.62
C ILE A 678 -3.24 -2.58 15.51
N ILE A 679 -2.61 -2.82 16.66
CA ILE A 679 -1.89 -1.77 17.40
C ILE A 679 -0.51 -2.30 17.74
N ASN A 680 0.53 -1.55 17.35
CA ASN A 680 1.94 -1.82 17.64
C ASN A 680 2.51 -3.16 17.09
N GLY A 681 1.78 -3.86 16.20
CA GLY A 681 2.27 -5.08 15.55
C GLY A 681 2.51 -6.27 16.47
N GLN A 682 1.96 -6.25 17.70
CA GLN A 682 2.18 -7.31 18.70
C GLN A 682 0.98 -8.27 18.89
N ASP A 683 -0.19 -7.99 18.30
CA ASP A 683 -1.36 -8.86 18.37
C ASP A 683 -1.71 -9.42 16.98
N GLU A 684 -2.35 -10.60 16.95
CA GLU A 684 -2.81 -11.22 15.70
C GLU A 684 -3.95 -10.39 15.06
N PRO A 685 -3.72 -9.77 13.90
CA PRO A 685 -4.78 -9.06 13.20
C PRO A 685 -5.88 -10.04 12.79
N SER A 686 -7.13 -9.60 12.83
CA SER A 686 -8.27 -10.42 12.43
C SER A 686 -9.29 -9.63 11.63
N LEU A 687 -9.84 -10.27 10.59
CA LEU A 687 -10.92 -9.71 9.80
C LEU A 687 -12.21 -9.73 10.61
N ALA A 688 -12.78 -8.55 10.86
CA ALA A 688 -13.98 -8.37 11.66
C ALA A 688 -15.12 -7.75 10.84
N ALA A 689 -16.33 -8.25 11.08
CA ALA A 689 -17.58 -7.67 10.61
C ALA A 689 -18.24 -6.90 11.75
N LEU A 690 -18.28 -5.56 11.66
CA LEU A 690 -19.03 -4.69 12.56
C LEU A 690 -20.44 -4.49 12.00
N ILE A 691 -21.45 -4.98 12.73
CA ILE A 691 -22.83 -5.10 12.27
C ILE A 691 -23.72 -4.16 13.09
N TYR A 692 -24.60 -3.45 12.40
CA TYR A 692 -25.76 -2.78 12.97
C TYR A 692 -27.03 -3.41 12.40
N LEU A 693 -27.95 -3.77 13.28
CA LEU A 693 -29.23 -4.38 12.93
C LEU A 693 -30.36 -3.47 13.43
N ASP A 694 -31.13 -2.86 12.53
CA ASP A 694 -32.10 -1.83 12.91
C ASP A 694 -33.18 -2.37 13.86
N GLY A 695 -33.66 -3.59 13.60
CA GLY A 695 -34.66 -4.26 14.43
C GLY A 695 -34.14 -4.95 15.71
N HIS A 696 -32.88 -4.74 16.10
CA HIS A 696 -32.31 -5.38 17.29
C HIS A 696 -32.74 -4.67 18.59
N PRO A 697 -32.99 -5.38 19.71
CA PRO A 697 -33.47 -4.76 20.96
C PRO A 697 -32.56 -3.69 21.56
N ASP A 698 -31.24 -3.84 21.40
CA ASP A 698 -30.25 -2.84 21.85
C ASP A 698 -30.04 -1.70 20.84
N SER A 699 -30.75 -1.71 19.71
CA SER A 699 -30.63 -0.63 18.72
C SER A 699 -31.24 0.65 19.28
N THR A 700 -30.41 1.68 19.31
CA THR A 700 -30.74 2.96 19.97
C THR A 700 -30.49 4.11 19.00
N PRO A 701 -31.29 5.19 19.05
CA PRO A 701 -31.00 6.36 18.23
C PRO A 701 -29.64 6.98 18.63
N PRO A 702 -28.91 7.61 17.70
CA PRO A 702 -27.67 8.27 18.01
C PRO A 702 -27.91 9.40 19.02
N THR A 703 -27.24 9.35 20.16
CA THR A 703 -27.25 10.44 21.15
C THR A 703 -26.01 11.32 21.00
N PRO A 704 -26.15 12.67 21.10
CA PRO A 704 -25.01 13.57 21.04
C PRO A 704 -23.97 13.19 22.10
N ASN A 705 -22.70 13.10 21.70
CA ASN A 705 -21.55 12.74 22.55
C ASN A 705 -21.53 11.32 23.12
N ALA A 706 -22.48 10.45 22.77
CA ALA A 706 -22.43 9.04 23.17
C ALA A 706 -21.54 8.21 22.23
N VAL A 707 -21.06 7.08 22.76
CA VAL A 707 -20.36 6.04 22.02
C VAL A 707 -21.35 4.87 21.83
N PRO A 708 -21.45 4.25 20.65
CA PRO A 708 -22.31 3.08 20.48
C PRO A 708 -21.83 1.96 21.39
N LEU A 709 -22.78 1.18 21.90
CA LEU A 709 -22.46 -0.04 22.63
C LEU A 709 -21.97 -1.09 21.64
N LEU A 710 -20.80 -1.65 21.90
CA LEU A 710 -20.24 -2.76 21.13
C LEU A 710 -20.36 -4.04 21.96
N LYS A 711 -20.83 -5.12 21.33
CA LYS A 711 -20.90 -6.45 21.93
C LYS A 711 -20.36 -7.50 20.98
N ASP A 712 -19.91 -8.62 21.54
CA ASP A 712 -19.59 -9.79 20.73
C ASP A 712 -20.89 -10.35 20.15
N ALA A 713 -21.04 -10.25 18.84
CA ALA A 713 -22.29 -10.61 18.19
C ALA A 713 -22.55 -12.13 18.24
N THR A 714 -21.52 -12.94 18.54
CA THR A 714 -21.66 -14.39 18.74
C THR A 714 -22.29 -14.75 20.09
N THR A 715 -22.34 -13.80 21.03
CA THR A 715 -23.01 -13.98 22.33
C THR A 715 -24.48 -13.54 22.33
N ASP A 716 -24.94 -12.91 21.23
CA ASP A 716 -26.29 -12.41 21.09
C ASP A 716 -27.16 -13.35 20.23
N ALA A 717 -28.28 -13.82 20.77
CA ALA A 717 -29.13 -14.81 20.11
C ALA A 717 -29.80 -14.27 18.83
N PHE A 718 -30.14 -12.97 18.80
CA PHE A 718 -30.77 -12.33 17.64
C PHE A 718 -29.76 -12.17 16.50
N ALA A 719 -28.56 -11.69 16.82
CA ALA A 719 -27.48 -11.52 15.87
C ALA A 719 -26.94 -12.87 15.35
N CYS A 720 -26.89 -13.91 16.18
CA CYS A 720 -26.37 -15.24 15.80
C CYS A 720 -27.08 -15.86 14.59
N LYS A 721 -28.40 -15.67 14.44
CA LYS A 721 -29.10 -16.13 13.24
C LYS A 721 -28.59 -15.38 12.01
N LYS A 722 -28.51 -14.05 12.08
CA LYS A 722 -28.08 -13.23 10.96
C LYS A 722 -26.61 -13.45 10.58
N ILE A 723 -25.74 -13.67 11.57
CA ILE A 723 -24.33 -13.99 11.37
C ILE A 723 -24.17 -15.31 10.61
N ARG A 724 -24.98 -16.33 10.92
CA ARG A 724 -24.96 -17.59 10.16
C ARG A 724 -25.33 -17.38 8.70
N GLU A 725 -26.43 -16.66 8.44
CA GLU A 725 -26.85 -16.31 7.06
C GLU A 725 -25.74 -15.55 6.30
N ILE A 726 -25.09 -14.58 6.95
CA ILE A 726 -23.97 -13.83 6.38
C ILE A 726 -22.77 -14.75 6.08
N ARG A 727 -22.37 -15.60 7.03
CA ARG A 727 -21.26 -16.54 6.86
C ARG A 727 -21.53 -17.49 5.69
N ASP A 728 -22.74 -18.04 5.61
CA ASP A 728 -23.12 -18.96 4.53
C ASP A 728 -23.07 -18.26 3.17
N SER A 729 -23.59 -17.02 3.07
CA SER A 729 -23.56 -16.22 1.84
C SER A 729 -22.13 -15.91 1.37
N ILE A 730 -21.25 -15.51 2.30
CA ILE A 730 -19.83 -15.26 2.00
C ILE A 730 -19.15 -16.56 1.58
N ALA A 731 -19.34 -17.66 2.30
CA ALA A 731 -18.68 -18.94 2.04
C ALA A 731 -19.07 -19.54 0.69
N GLN A 732 -20.29 -19.28 0.23
CA GLN A 732 -20.77 -19.74 -1.09
C GLN A 732 -20.19 -18.92 -2.25
N SER A 733 -19.73 -17.70 -2.00
CA SER A 733 -19.44 -16.72 -3.05
C SER A 733 -18.00 -16.24 -3.11
N LEU A 734 -17.27 -16.27 -1.99
CA LEU A 734 -15.92 -15.69 -1.86
C LEU A 734 -14.91 -16.74 -1.36
N PRO A 735 -13.62 -16.57 -1.69
CA PRO A 735 -12.54 -17.39 -1.13
C PRO A 735 -12.50 -17.36 0.41
N HIS A 736 -12.06 -18.46 1.02
CA HIS A 736 -12.07 -18.63 2.47
C HIS A 736 -11.27 -17.54 3.24
N TYR A 737 -10.15 -17.06 2.68
CA TYR A 737 -9.34 -16.01 3.30
C TYR A 737 -10.06 -14.65 3.43
N MET A 738 -11.20 -14.45 2.75
CA MET A 738 -12.04 -13.26 2.87
C MET A 738 -13.14 -13.40 3.94
N MET A 739 -13.20 -14.52 4.66
CA MET A 739 -14.21 -14.77 5.69
C MET A 739 -13.89 -14.00 6.98
N PRO A 740 -14.79 -13.14 7.48
CA PRO A 740 -14.61 -12.52 8.79
C PRO A 740 -14.58 -13.58 9.90
N THR A 741 -13.55 -13.53 10.74
CA THR A 741 -13.41 -14.43 11.90
C THR A 741 -14.06 -13.86 13.16
N ARG A 742 -14.35 -12.54 13.18
CA ARG A 742 -15.01 -11.84 14.29
C ARG A 742 -16.26 -11.10 13.84
N PHE A 743 -17.26 -11.07 14.71
CA PHE A 743 -18.52 -10.37 14.49
C PHE A 743 -18.83 -9.50 15.70
N VAL A 744 -18.95 -8.20 15.49
CA VAL A 744 -19.17 -7.20 16.56
C VAL A 744 -20.50 -6.51 16.28
N LEU A 745 -21.41 -6.53 17.25
CA LEU A 745 -22.72 -5.88 17.14
C LEU A 745 -22.61 -4.45 17.70
N MET A 746 -23.16 -3.48 16.97
CA MET A 746 -23.21 -2.07 17.35
C MET A 746 -24.65 -1.63 17.59
N SER A 747 -24.89 -0.88 18.67
CA SER A 747 -26.21 -0.32 18.99
C SER A 747 -26.67 0.79 18.03
N TRP A 748 -25.74 1.48 17.37
CA TRP A 748 -25.99 2.39 16.26
C TRP A 748 -24.70 2.60 15.46
N LEU A 749 -24.83 3.06 14.21
CA LEU A 749 -23.69 3.38 13.37
C LEU A 749 -23.23 4.82 13.50
N PRO A 750 -21.97 5.06 13.88
CA PRO A 750 -21.32 6.36 13.72
C PRO A 750 -21.47 6.90 12.30
N ARG A 751 -21.90 8.16 12.20
CA ARG A 751 -22.03 8.91 10.96
C ARG A 751 -21.28 10.24 11.07
N THR A 752 -20.70 10.66 9.96
CA THR A 752 -20.10 11.99 9.79
C THR A 752 -21.18 13.07 9.80
N ALA A 753 -20.79 14.35 9.93
CA ALA A 753 -21.71 15.49 9.81
C ALA A 753 -22.50 15.48 8.49
N SER A 754 -21.92 14.93 7.41
CA SER A 754 -22.58 14.72 6.11
C SER A 754 -23.56 13.54 6.06
N LYS A 755 -23.90 12.94 7.22
CA LYS A 755 -24.76 11.75 7.39
C LYS A 755 -24.25 10.45 6.74
N LYS A 756 -23.05 10.47 6.14
CA LYS A 756 -22.34 9.27 5.66
C LYS A 756 -21.80 8.45 6.84
N VAL A 757 -21.72 7.12 6.69
CA VAL A 757 -21.12 6.22 7.69
C VAL A 757 -19.68 6.65 7.98
N ASP A 758 -19.34 6.80 9.26
CA ASP A 758 -18.01 7.17 9.73
C ASP A 758 -17.18 5.93 10.01
N ARG A 759 -16.60 5.37 8.93
CA ARG A 759 -15.73 4.19 9.01
C ARG A 759 -14.55 4.37 9.96
N LYS A 760 -14.02 5.59 10.11
CA LYS A 760 -12.85 5.85 10.96
C LYS A 760 -13.23 5.74 12.43
N LYS A 761 -14.36 6.34 12.82
CA LYS A 761 -14.87 6.22 14.19
C LYS A 761 -15.27 4.78 14.51
N ILE A 762 -15.93 4.09 13.58
CA ILE A 762 -16.23 2.65 13.70
C ILE A 762 -14.96 1.84 13.90
N HIS A 763 -13.94 2.14 13.09
CA HIS A 763 -12.65 1.49 13.16
C HIS A 763 -12.03 1.61 14.56
N MET A 764 -11.88 2.83 15.06
CA MET A 764 -11.30 3.12 16.37
C MET A 764 -12.05 2.40 17.49
N LEU A 765 -13.38 2.45 17.46
CA LEU A 765 -14.23 1.78 18.45
C LEU A 765 -14.06 0.26 18.40
N GLY A 766 -13.96 -0.31 17.20
CA GLY A 766 -13.65 -1.73 17.01
C GLY A 766 -12.32 -2.13 17.63
N GLN A 767 -11.26 -1.31 17.49
CA GLN A 767 -9.98 -1.60 18.14
C GLN A 767 -10.11 -1.57 19.66
N LEU A 768 -10.68 -0.51 20.21
CA LEU A 768 -10.86 -0.38 21.67
C LEU A 768 -11.65 -1.56 22.24
N PHE A 769 -12.70 -2.00 21.55
CA PHE A 769 -13.46 -3.18 21.91
C PHE A 769 -12.60 -4.46 21.88
N TYR A 770 -11.80 -4.65 20.83
CA TYR A 770 -10.87 -5.78 20.72
C TYR A 770 -9.89 -5.84 21.90
N PHE A 771 -9.30 -4.71 22.30
CA PHE A 771 -8.38 -4.64 23.45
C PHE A 771 -9.08 -4.99 24.76
N ALA A 772 -10.28 -4.44 24.99
CA ALA A 772 -11.05 -4.75 26.18
C ALA A 772 -11.32 -6.27 26.31
N GLN A 773 -11.62 -6.94 25.18
CA GLN A 773 -11.78 -8.40 25.16
C GLN A 773 -10.48 -9.16 25.46
N LEU A 774 -9.34 -8.72 24.90
CA LEU A 774 -8.04 -9.34 25.16
C LEU A 774 -7.61 -9.20 26.62
N GLU A 775 -7.78 -8.03 27.22
CA GLU A 775 -7.46 -7.82 28.65
C GLU A 775 -8.31 -8.71 29.55
N HIS A 776 -9.60 -8.88 29.24
CA HIS A 776 -10.47 -9.80 29.96
C HIS A 776 -9.95 -11.25 29.87
N ARG A 777 -9.62 -11.72 28.67
CA ARG A 777 -9.06 -13.07 28.47
C ARG A 777 -7.70 -13.26 29.16
N ARG A 778 -6.81 -12.26 29.13
CA ARG A 778 -5.50 -12.32 29.82
C ARG A 778 -5.68 -12.38 31.34
N LYS A 779 -6.67 -11.69 31.90
CA LYS A 779 -7.05 -11.78 33.33
C LYS A 779 -7.63 -13.15 33.67
N ASP A 780 -8.49 -13.72 32.81
CA ASP A 780 -9.07 -15.05 33.01
C ASP A 780 -8.03 -16.17 32.94
N VAL A 781 -7.07 -16.09 32.00
CA VAL A 781 -5.96 -17.05 31.89
C VAL A 781 -4.98 -16.90 33.06
N SER A 782 -4.67 -15.67 33.49
CA SER A 782 -3.88 -15.45 34.70
C SER A 782 -4.57 -15.94 35.97
N TYR A 783 -5.91 -15.96 36.01
CA TYR A 783 -6.68 -16.51 37.11
C TYR A 783 -6.70 -18.04 37.06
N ALA A 784 -6.87 -18.63 35.87
CA ALA A 784 -6.82 -20.08 35.65
C ALA A 784 -5.43 -20.70 35.83
N GLN A 785 -4.34 -19.93 35.68
CA GLN A 785 -2.96 -20.36 35.99
C GLN A 785 -2.59 -20.18 37.47
N LYS A 786 -3.42 -19.47 38.25
CA LYS A 786 -3.26 -19.29 39.71
C LYS A 786 -4.14 -20.24 40.53
N ILE A 787 -5.01 -21.00 39.86
CA ILE A 787 -5.74 -22.17 40.38
C ILE A 787 -4.95 -23.41 39.97
#